data_AF-A0A9E5TIZ0-F1
#
_entry.id   AF-A0A9E5TIZ0-F1
#
_cell.length_a   1.000
_cell.length_b   1.000
_cell.length_c   1.000
_cell.angle_alpha   90.00
_cell.angle_beta   90.00
_cell.angle_gamma   90.00
#
_symmetry.space_group_name_H-M   'P 1'
#
loop_
_entity.id
_entity.type
_entity.pdbx_description
1 polymer ?
#
loop_
_entity_poly.entity_id
_entity_poly.type
_entity_poly.pdbx_seq_one_letter_code
_entity_poly.pdbx_strand_id
1 'polypeptide(L)'
;MIALLDSTSSRAARALTTAIGAVLVTFVLLCLQLLLLQATTSWALGTLDVCQGCTYETIQEAIDAADPGDRIRVAQGVYTENLVITKSLVLEGGYEASGWTRDIELYETMVDGDRSGSAICVTDAATVTIDGFTITGGQAERGGGIYVVDSTALITGNKVFSNTGQDFGGGIYAMGSGVTIQQNEIVGNNSGIVPTYSLECGYGGGIAILGDSVFTAAGNYVGDNRMLRGGGGVYISSSHGNLINNEIVGNGTSQYSSEGYGGGIYVRDCSPLIEGNYLISNSVDTEEFLTGSCACGGGVYLVGSSSIVTGNQIRANKVVVGGMSYPQAAQGGGIHASQSPEGLSSCPCYSECQAGAGMQPVIAGNLIEGNSVESTDASAIGYGGGISVWGAPMTVAVLGNQIVGNSTGWDSGGLVVYGCPDLVESGVALISGNLVVSNFLTSDPGFGGSGGLSVLTFSSTIKSNVIADNDGRLTGGLLVEGPWALVEGNDIVGNHGSLGGVIAESFGEITLVDNRIVENVGHSSVGAIGMSYGSFALRRNEIMSNTGKFGGAIAAGGEPSPTSITMDANEIVGNHATETGGGIHIWPDTIFTFTNNVIGDNSAEELGGGIYVSDSQGSLVNNTIAENEEGAGEGIYLAGSTEATMINNIVVSHTYGIYNEGSGTTTVTYNDVWGNSVGDYWGVTPGTGNISADPRFVDPGGWDYHLMPGSPAINAGHPDDSIAPPFDFEGDARPLRGRVDMGADEVAPEFSIVKDAEPGVAFPRATVSYTIVVSNLTQSAVEGVVLTDRVPADTTFGWAYGGGELVGEEVVWTGLSIGAGEALDISWGVTVTEWPVVEEIINDNYGVRRAEEAEAVLGEAVDTPVAGHRWCYPLAMKDYARR
;
A
#
# COMPACT_ATOMS: atom_id res chain seq x y z
N MET A 1 -7.24 -20.66 -4.82
CA MET A 1 -6.10 -21.26 -5.55
C MET A 1 -6.47 -22.63 -6.13
N ILE A 2 -7.39 -22.69 -7.12
CA ILE A 2 -7.51 -23.80 -8.10
C ILE A 2 -8.00 -23.18 -9.42
N ALA A 3 -7.08 -22.53 -10.11
CA ALA A 3 -7.13 -22.28 -11.56
C ALA A 3 -5.70 -21.88 -11.95
N LEU A 4 -5.13 -22.60 -12.93
CA LEU A 4 -3.74 -22.54 -13.44
C LEU A 4 -2.72 -23.52 -12.83
N LEU A 5 -2.91 -24.80 -13.15
CA LEU A 5 -1.81 -25.73 -13.46
C LEU A 5 -2.26 -26.61 -14.64
N ASP A 6 -2.21 -26.05 -15.85
CA ASP A 6 -2.20 -26.86 -17.09
C ASP A 6 -0.96 -26.51 -17.90
N SER A 7 0.09 -27.28 -17.68
CA SER A 7 0.91 -27.89 -18.73
C SER A 7 2.10 -28.59 -18.04
N THR A 8 2.42 -29.82 -18.46
CA THR A 8 3.51 -30.70 -17.95
C THR A 8 3.21 -31.65 -16.76
N SER A 9 2.06 -32.33 -16.73
CA SER A 9 1.90 -33.50 -15.84
C SER A 9 2.46 -34.78 -16.47
N SER A 10 3.59 -35.25 -15.93
CA SER A 10 4.20 -36.54 -16.26
C SER A 10 3.25 -37.70 -15.94
N ARG A 11 3.41 -38.85 -16.61
CA ARG A 11 2.62 -40.08 -16.35
C ARG A 11 2.55 -40.49 -14.87
N ALA A 12 3.52 -40.06 -14.05
CA ALA A 12 3.53 -40.31 -12.61
C ALA A 12 2.45 -39.51 -11.84
N ALA A 13 2.16 -38.26 -12.24
CA ALA A 13 1.17 -37.42 -11.58
C ALA A 13 -0.27 -37.94 -11.81
N ARG A 14 -0.56 -38.51 -13.00
CA ARG A 14 -1.84 -39.17 -13.29
C ARG A 14 -1.99 -40.50 -12.53
N ALA A 15 -0.91 -41.25 -12.33
CA ALA A 15 -0.96 -42.49 -11.56
C ALA A 15 -1.22 -42.22 -10.06
N LEU A 16 -0.63 -41.15 -9.51
CA LEU A 16 -0.80 -40.76 -8.10
C LEU A 16 -2.21 -40.24 -7.80
N THR A 17 -2.79 -39.41 -8.67
CA THR A 17 -4.19 -38.93 -8.54
C THR A 17 -5.20 -40.08 -8.68
N THR A 18 -4.95 -41.05 -9.55
CA THR A 18 -5.83 -42.22 -9.70
C THR A 18 -5.74 -43.16 -8.49
N ALA A 19 -4.55 -43.31 -7.88
CA ALA A 19 -4.36 -44.11 -6.67
C ALA A 19 -5.00 -43.46 -5.43
N ILE A 20 -4.87 -42.14 -5.26
CA ILE A 20 -5.52 -41.39 -4.18
C ILE A 20 -7.04 -41.43 -4.32
N GLY A 21 -7.57 -41.27 -5.55
CA GLY A 21 -8.99 -41.41 -5.83
C GLY A 21 -9.54 -42.81 -5.53
N ALA A 22 -8.80 -43.87 -5.84
CA ALA A 22 -9.20 -45.23 -5.54
C ALA A 22 -9.21 -45.53 -4.03
N VAL A 23 -8.22 -45.02 -3.27
CA VAL A 23 -8.18 -45.16 -1.81
C VAL A 23 -9.33 -44.38 -1.15
N LEU A 24 -9.63 -43.17 -1.62
CA LEU A 24 -10.76 -42.37 -1.12
C LEU A 24 -12.10 -43.06 -1.38
N VAL A 25 -12.33 -43.59 -2.59
CA VAL A 25 -13.57 -44.30 -2.93
C VAL A 25 -13.71 -45.58 -2.10
N THR A 26 -12.62 -46.30 -1.86
CA THR A 26 -12.65 -47.52 -1.04
C THR A 26 -12.91 -47.19 0.44
N PHE A 27 -12.35 -46.09 0.95
CA PHE A 27 -12.61 -45.59 2.31
C PHE A 27 -14.06 -45.12 2.47
N VAL A 28 -14.59 -44.36 1.51
CA VAL A 28 -16.00 -43.93 1.48
C VAL A 28 -16.95 -45.13 1.42
N LEU A 29 -16.64 -46.15 0.61
CA LEU A 29 -17.45 -47.37 0.55
C LEU A 29 -17.36 -48.21 1.83
N LEU A 30 -16.20 -48.25 2.49
CA LEU A 30 -16.03 -48.91 3.79
C LEU A 30 -16.81 -48.17 4.89
N CYS A 31 -16.75 -46.84 4.91
CA CYS A 31 -17.55 -45.98 5.78
C CYS A 31 -19.05 -46.14 5.52
N LEU A 32 -19.49 -46.22 4.26
CA LEU A 32 -20.88 -46.50 3.89
C LEU A 32 -21.33 -47.91 4.29
N GLN A 33 -20.45 -48.92 4.19
CA GLN A 33 -20.73 -50.28 4.67
C GLN A 33 -20.79 -50.36 6.20
N LEU A 34 -19.97 -49.59 6.91
CA LEU A 34 -20.05 -49.43 8.37
C LEU A 34 -21.31 -48.64 8.80
N LEU A 35 -21.69 -47.59 8.06
CA LEU A 35 -22.96 -46.87 8.25
C LEU A 35 -24.18 -47.76 8.01
N LEU A 36 -24.14 -48.59 6.97
CA LEU A 36 -25.21 -49.53 6.63
C LEU A 36 -25.29 -50.72 7.60
N LEU A 37 -24.19 -51.11 8.24
CA LEU A 37 -24.18 -52.10 9.33
C LEU A 37 -24.70 -51.52 10.66
N GLN A 38 -24.58 -50.20 10.89
CA GLN A 38 -25.18 -49.51 12.04
C GLN A 38 -26.67 -49.18 11.84
N ALA A 39 -27.16 -49.17 10.59
CA ALA A 39 -28.54 -48.83 10.26
C ALA A 39 -29.59 -49.93 10.57
N THR A 40 -29.21 -51.09 11.11
CA THR A 40 -30.16 -52.18 11.42
C THR A 40 -30.71 -52.18 12.84
N THR A 41 -30.44 -51.15 13.64
CA THR A 41 -31.14 -50.90 14.91
C THR A 41 -31.50 -49.42 15.03
N SER A 42 -32.58 -48.99 14.38
CA SER A 42 -33.21 -47.72 14.70
C SER A 42 -33.92 -47.85 16.05
N TRP A 43 -33.23 -47.54 17.13
CA TRP A 43 -33.92 -47.17 18.37
C TRP A 43 -34.63 -45.85 18.07
N ALA A 44 -35.95 -45.81 18.24
CA ALA A 44 -36.66 -44.53 18.19
C ALA A 44 -36.10 -43.67 19.33
N LEU A 45 -35.54 -42.50 19.02
CA LEU A 45 -34.99 -41.60 20.03
C LEU A 45 -36.06 -41.28 21.08
N GLY A 46 -35.76 -41.56 22.33
CA GLY A 46 -36.60 -41.25 23.47
C GLY A 46 -36.69 -39.74 23.67
N THR A 47 -37.82 -39.30 24.23
CA THR A 47 -37.96 -37.94 24.76
C THR A 47 -38.25 -38.03 26.24
N LEU A 48 -37.40 -37.39 27.05
CA LEU A 48 -37.54 -37.29 28.49
C LEU A 48 -37.90 -35.84 28.85
N ASP A 49 -38.81 -35.71 29.80
CA ASP A 49 -39.41 -34.45 30.20
C ASP A 49 -39.08 -34.13 31.66
N VAL A 50 -38.43 -32.99 31.88
CA VAL A 50 -38.03 -32.51 33.21
C VAL A 50 -38.90 -31.34 33.63
N CYS A 51 -39.64 -31.48 34.72
CA CYS A 51 -40.46 -30.41 35.31
C CYS A 51 -40.77 -30.71 36.78
N GLN A 52 -41.19 -29.71 37.55
CA GLN A 52 -41.71 -29.99 38.89
C GLN A 52 -42.99 -30.84 38.81
N GLY A 53 -42.97 -32.02 39.46
CA GLY A 53 -44.06 -33.00 39.41
C GLY A 53 -44.10 -33.88 38.15
N CYS A 54 -43.10 -33.79 37.26
CA CYS A 54 -42.89 -34.76 36.18
C CYS A 54 -42.28 -36.07 36.69
N THR A 55 -42.10 -37.06 35.80
CA THR A 55 -41.36 -38.30 36.10
C THR A 55 -39.92 -38.01 36.54
N TYR A 56 -39.29 -37.00 35.94
CA TYR A 56 -37.98 -36.49 36.30
C TYR A 56 -38.15 -35.07 36.81
N GLU A 57 -37.73 -34.80 38.05
CA GLU A 57 -37.79 -33.47 38.64
C GLU A 57 -36.47 -32.71 38.55
N THR A 58 -35.36 -33.43 38.34
CA THR A 58 -34.01 -32.88 38.14
C THR A 58 -33.50 -33.19 36.73
N ILE A 59 -32.57 -32.38 36.24
CA ILE A 59 -32.00 -32.56 34.90
C ILE A 59 -31.05 -33.76 34.91
N GLN A 60 -30.25 -33.92 35.97
CA GLN A 60 -29.30 -35.04 36.05
C GLN A 60 -30.01 -36.40 36.08
N GLU A 61 -31.16 -36.53 36.75
CA GLU A 61 -31.92 -37.79 36.74
C GLU A 61 -32.39 -38.17 35.33
N ALA A 62 -32.81 -37.19 34.52
CA ALA A 62 -33.17 -37.43 33.13
C ALA A 62 -31.94 -37.78 32.29
N ILE A 63 -30.79 -37.11 32.50
CA ILE A 63 -29.53 -37.46 31.83
C ILE A 63 -29.13 -38.91 32.14
N ASP A 64 -29.20 -39.31 33.41
CA ASP A 64 -28.84 -40.66 33.85
C ASP A 64 -29.75 -41.72 33.23
N ALA A 65 -31.05 -41.42 33.12
CA ALA A 65 -32.06 -42.33 32.56
C ALA A 65 -32.10 -42.38 31.03
N ALA A 66 -31.63 -41.35 30.34
CA ALA A 66 -31.65 -41.25 28.88
C ALA A 66 -30.76 -42.32 28.21
N ASP A 67 -31.24 -42.86 27.08
CA ASP A 67 -30.41 -43.65 26.18
C ASP A 67 -29.56 -42.71 25.28
N PRO A 68 -28.38 -43.15 24.79
CA PRO A 68 -27.58 -42.34 23.88
C PRO A 68 -28.36 -41.92 22.62
N GLY A 69 -28.44 -40.62 22.38
CA GLY A 69 -29.14 -39.97 21.28
C GLY A 69 -30.48 -39.34 21.68
N ASP A 70 -30.99 -39.63 22.87
CA ASP A 70 -32.29 -39.14 23.34
C ASP A 70 -32.34 -37.60 23.46
N ARG A 71 -33.57 -37.08 23.44
CA ARG A 71 -33.86 -35.66 23.69
C ARG A 71 -34.38 -35.48 25.12
N ILE A 72 -33.83 -34.51 25.83
CA ILE A 72 -34.28 -34.06 27.15
C ILE A 72 -34.86 -32.66 27.00
N ARG A 73 -36.15 -32.51 27.27
CA ARG A 73 -36.86 -31.22 27.31
C ARG A 73 -36.97 -30.77 28.75
N VAL A 74 -36.52 -29.56 29.04
CA VAL A 74 -36.53 -29.01 30.39
C VAL A 74 -37.48 -27.82 30.45
N ALA A 75 -38.45 -27.89 31.35
CA ALA A 75 -39.41 -26.82 31.58
C ALA A 75 -38.74 -25.57 32.21
N GLN A 76 -39.45 -24.45 32.16
CA GLN A 76 -39.06 -23.23 32.87
C GLN A 76 -38.85 -23.51 34.37
N GLY A 77 -37.84 -22.89 34.96
CA GLY A 77 -37.51 -23.10 36.37
C GLY A 77 -36.02 -22.91 36.67
N VAL A 78 -35.68 -22.95 37.96
CA VAL A 78 -34.30 -22.91 38.45
C VAL A 78 -33.92 -24.32 38.92
N TYR A 79 -32.85 -24.84 38.34
CA TYR A 79 -32.28 -26.15 38.61
C TYR A 79 -30.88 -25.94 39.18
N THR A 80 -30.77 -26.04 40.51
CA THR A 80 -29.50 -25.92 41.22
C THR A 80 -28.78 -27.26 41.19
N GLU A 81 -27.98 -27.47 40.15
CA GLU A 81 -27.34 -28.74 39.80
C GLU A 81 -26.01 -28.48 39.07
N ASN A 82 -25.09 -29.45 39.13
CA ASN A 82 -23.88 -29.48 38.30
C ASN A 82 -23.96 -30.70 37.39
N LEU A 83 -24.29 -30.47 36.12
CA LEU A 83 -24.66 -31.53 35.19
C LEU A 83 -23.41 -32.21 34.62
N VAL A 84 -23.41 -33.54 34.61
CA VAL A 84 -22.35 -34.36 34.01
C VAL A 84 -22.95 -35.22 32.90
N ILE A 85 -22.52 -34.95 31.66
CA ILE A 85 -23.00 -35.59 30.45
C ILE A 85 -21.87 -36.42 29.83
N THR A 86 -22.00 -37.74 29.94
CA THR A 86 -21.01 -38.72 29.44
C THR A 86 -21.51 -39.54 28.24
N LYS A 87 -22.70 -39.21 27.74
CA LYS A 87 -23.37 -39.90 26.64
C LYS A 87 -23.94 -38.88 25.66
N SER A 88 -24.05 -39.26 24.39
CA SER A 88 -24.60 -38.37 23.35
C SER A 88 -26.08 -38.10 23.62
N LEU A 89 -26.53 -36.85 23.56
CA LEU A 89 -27.93 -36.47 23.78
C LEU A 89 -28.23 -35.04 23.29
N VAL A 90 -29.51 -34.69 23.25
CA VAL A 90 -30.00 -33.33 22.94
C VAL A 90 -30.64 -32.76 24.20
N LEU A 91 -30.05 -31.72 24.79
CA LEU A 91 -30.55 -31.03 25.98
C LEU A 91 -31.12 -29.67 25.58
N GLU A 92 -32.43 -29.48 25.79
CA GLU A 92 -33.17 -28.29 25.36
C GLU A 92 -33.96 -27.65 26.53
N GLY A 93 -33.68 -26.39 26.84
CA GLY A 93 -34.44 -25.54 27.75
C GLY A 93 -35.50 -24.71 27.02
N GLY A 94 -36.24 -23.89 27.76
CA GLY A 94 -37.21 -22.95 27.19
C GLY A 94 -38.63 -23.51 27.03
N TYR A 95 -39.00 -24.56 27.77
CA TYR A 95 -40.33 -25.19 27.64
C TYR A 95 -41.32 -24.71 28.70
N GLU A 96 -42.57 -24.51 28.30
CA GLU A 96 -43.68 -24.31 29.24
C GLU A 96 -43.94 -25.56 30.08
N ALA A 97 -44.07 -25.41 31.40
CA ALA A 97 -44.17 -26.52 32.37
C ALA A 97 -45.36 -27.48 32.20
N SER A 98 -46.39 -27.13 31.43
CA SER A 98 -47.57 -28.00 31.23
C SER A 98 -47.96 -28.20 29.77
N GLY A 99 -47.75 -27.20 28.92
CA GLY A 99 -48.06 -27.27 27.49
C GLY A 99 -46.89 -27.73 26.62
N TRP A 100 -45.65 -27.73 27.13
CA TRP A 100 -44.44 -28.05 26.37
C TRP A 100 -44.29 -27.23 25.09
N THR A 101 -44.86 -26.02 25.05
CA THR A 101 -44.56 -25.01 24.04
C THR A 101 -43.16 -24.48 24.30
N ARG A 102 -42.32 -24.38 23.26
CA ARG A 102 -40.96 -23.86 23.41
C ARG A 102 -40.86 -22.39 23.01
N ASP A 103 -40.35 -21.58 23.91
CA ASP A 103 -39.98 -20.18 23.71
C ASP A 103 -38.91 -19.82 24.76
N ILE A 104 -37.66 -19.68 24.32
CA ILE A 104 -36.50 -19.53 25.20
C ILE A 104 -36.47 -18.19 25.95
N GLU A 105 -37.18 -17.17 25.45
CA GLU A 105 -37.27 -15.87 26.10
C GLU A 105 -38.42 -15.81 27.11
N LEU A 106 -39.53 -16.51 26.84
CA LEU A 106 -40.70 -16.51 27.71
C LEU A 106 -40.61 -17.54 28.85
N TYR A 107 -40.01 -18.70 28.58
CA TYR A 107 -40.02 -19.86 29.48
C TYR A 107 -38.63 -20.21 29.97
N GLU A 108 -37.94 -19.25 30.60
CA GLU A 108 -36.56 -19.37 31.04
C GLU A 108 -36.28 -20.64 31.87
N THR A 109 -35.28 -21.41 31.43
CA THR A 109 -34.75 -22.58 32.14
C THR A 109 -33.33 -22.27 32.61
N MET A 110 -33.14 -22.20 33.93
CA MET A 110 -31.88 -21.83 34.55
C MET A 110 -31.18 -23.04 35.18
N VAL A 111 -29.91 -23.23 34.84
CA VAL A 111 -28.98 -24.15 35.53
C VAL A 111 -28.04 -23.31 36.39
N ASP A 112 -28.08 -23.51 37.71
CA ASP A 112 -27.24 -22.83 38.68
C ASP A 112 -26.25 -23.83 39.32
N GLY A 113 -24.96 -23.63 39.08
CA GLY A 113 -23.88 -24.50 39.58
C GLY A 113 -23.57 -24.37 41.07
N ASP A 114 -24.31 -23.55 41.83
CA ASP A 114 -24.18 -23.37 43.30
C ASP A 114 -22.75 -23.02 43.76
N ARG A 115 -22.01 -22.31 42.91
CA ARG A 115 -20.60 -21.93 43.11
C ARG A 115 -19.69 -23.13 43.37
N SER A 116 -19.98 -24.26 42.73
CA SER A 116 -19.21 -25.48 42.91
C SER A 116 -19.08 -26.28 41.61
N GLY A 117 -17.88 -26.30 41.02
CA GLY A 117 -17.66 -27.01 39.76
C GLY A 117 -18.28 -26.30 38.55
N SER A 118 -18.24 -26.96 37.40
CA SER A 118 -18.86 -26.46 36.17
C SER A 118 -20.36 -26.72 36.19
N ALA A 119 -21.17 -25.74 35.82
CA ALA A 119 -22.63 -25.92 35.77
C ALA A 119 -23.04 -27.02 34.77
N ILE A 120 -22.35 -27.10 33.62
CA ILE A 120 -22.50 -28.20 32.65
C ILE A 120 -21.12 -28.74 32.25
N CYS A 121 -20.92 -30.05 32.38
CA CYS A 121 -19.71 -30.76 32.03
C CYS A 121 -20.00 -31.86 31.01
N VAL A 122 -19.31 -31.84 29.86
CA VAL A 122 -19.44 -32.82 28.76
C VAL A 122 -18.12 -33.55 28.54
N THR A 123 -18.14 -34.88 28.68
CA THR A 123 -16.96 -35.74 28.62
C THR A 123 -17.23 -37.06 27.89
N ASP A 124 -16.23 -37.95 27.86
CA ASP A 124 -16.34 -39.34 27.40
C ASP A 124 -16.76 -39.50 25.93
N ALA A 125 -16.25 -38.63 25.05
CA ALA A 125 -16.53 -38.65 23.61
C ALA A 125 -18.02 -38.55 23.26
N ALA A 126 -18.78 -37.83 24.08
CA ALA A 126 -20.18 -37.56 23.83
C ALA A 126 -20.38 -36.54 22.70
N THR A 127 -21.50 -36.67 21.96
CA THR A 127 -22.01 -35.63 21.06
C THR A 127 -23.26 -35.01 21.66
N VAL A 128 -23.18 -33.74 22.05
CA VAL A 128 -24.22 -33.08 22.85
C VAL A 128 -24.73 -31.81 22.18
N THR A 129 -26.03 -31.58 22.23
CA THR A 129 -26.62 -30.25 21.97
C THR A 129 -27.04 -29.63 23.29
N ILE A 130 -26.65 -28.37 23.53
CA ILE A 130 -27.05 -27.55 24.68
C ILE A 130 -27.75 -26.31 24.11
N ASP A 131 -29.08 -26.28 24.20
CA ASP A 131 -29.91 -25.25 23.55
C ASP A 131 -30.90 -24.58 24.51
N GLY A 132 -30.84 -23.24 24.62
CA GLY A 132 -31.88 -22.43 25.26
C GLY A 132 -31.84 -22.39 26.79
N PHE A 133 -30.65 -22.48 27.39
CA PHE A 133 -30.47 -22.40 28.84
C PHE A 133 -29.91 -21.06 29.29
N THR A 134 -30.32 -20.65 30.49
CA THR A 134 -29.62 -19.67 31.30
C THR A 134 -28.66 -20.41 32.24
N ILE A 135 -27.35 -20.20 32.14
CA ILE A 135 -26.30 -20.95 32.84
C ILE A 135 -25.49 -20.02 33.73
N THR A 136 -25.52 -20.25 35.04
CA THR A 136 -24.90 -19.37 36.02
C THR A 136 -24.33 -20.12 37.23
N GLY A 137 -23.65 -19.39 38.10
CA GLY A 137 -23.20 -19.88 39.39
C GLY A 137 -22.13 -20.95 39.33
N GLY A 138 -21.61 -21.33 38.16
CA GLY A 138 -20.52 -22.29 38.09
C GLY A 138 -19.19 -21.71 38.58
N GLN A 139 -18.43 -22.49 39.35
CA GLN A 139 -17.11 -22.12 39.86
C GLN A 139 -16.16 -23.31 39.81
N ALA A 140 -15.35 -23.37 38.76
CA ALA A 140 -14.41 -24.45 38.48
C ALA A 140 -12.98 -23.93 38.25
N GLU A 141 -12.01 -24.85 38.19
CA GLU A 141 -10.67 -24.51 37.69
C GLU A 141 -10.75 -24.07 36.22
N ARG A 142 -11.59 -24.75 35.42
CA ARG A 142 -11.77 -24.51 34.00
C ARG A 142 -13.25 -24.62 33.63
N GLY A 143 -13.74 -23.74 32.76
CA GLY A 143 -15.11 -23.82 32.24
C GLY A 143 -16.16 -23.66 33.32
N GLY A 144 -16.23 -22.48 33.96
CA GLY A 144 -17.19 -22.24 35.04
C GLY A 144 -18.64 -22.53 34.61
N GLY A 145 -19.07 -21.99 33.48
CA GLY A 145 -20.40 -22.27 32.94
C GLY A 145 -20.46 -23.64 32.26
N ILE A 146 -19.75 -23.77 31.14
CA ILE A 146 -19.74 -25.00 30.31
C ILE A 146 -18.31 -25.49 30.13
N TYR A 147 -18.09 -26.78 30.39
CA TYR A 147 -16.82 -27.47 30.22
C TYR A 147 -16.98 -28.63 29.23
N VAL A 148 -16.22 -28.62 28.13
CA VAL A 148 -16.25 -29.65 27.09
C VAL A 148 -14.85 -30.21 26.86
N VAL A 149 -14.65 -31.51 27.07
CA VAL A 149 -13.35 -32.16 26.84
C VAL A 149 -13.50 -33.47 26.09
N ASP A 150 -12.61 -33.67 25.12
CA ASP A 150 -12.55 -34.84 24.24
C ASP A 150 -13.93 -35.24 23.67
N SER A 151 -14.77 -34.24 23.37
CA SER A 151 -16.18 -34.40 23.03
C SER A 151 -16.63 -33.45 21.92
N THR A 152 -17.85 -33.62 21.42
CA THR A 152 -18.45 -32.71 20.43
C THR A 152 -19.67 -32.01 21.02
N ALA A 153 -19.75 -30.68 20.91
CA ALA A 153 -20.87 -29.91 21.44
C ALA A 153 -21.38 -28.85 20.45
N LEU A 154 -22.70 -28.81 20.27
CA LEU A 154 -23.42 -27.65 19.74
C LEU A 154 -23.97 -26.85 20.92
N ILE A 155 -23.42 -25.66 21.14
CA ILE A 155 -23.83 -24.73 22.20
C ILE A 155 -24.54 -23.57 21.52
N THR A 156 -25.86 -23.46 21.71
CA THR A 156 -26.66 -22.47 20.97
C THR A 156 -27.81 -21.87 21.77
N GLY A 157 -28.12 -20.58 21.54
CA GLY A 157 -29.28 -19.94 22.20
C GLY A 157 -29.17 -19.84 23.72
N ASN A 158 -27.97 -19.94 24.30
CA ASN A 158 -27.79 -19.91 25.75
C ASN A 158 -27.35 -18.54 26.26
N LYS A 159 -27.71 -18.23 27.50
CA LYS A 159 -27.20 -17.10 28.29
C LYS A 159 -26.24 -17.63 29.35
N VAL A 160 -24.93 -17.44 29.18
CA VAL A 160 -23.87 -17.92 30.08
C VAL A 160 -23.28 -16.74 30.84
N PHE A 161 -23.58 -16.60 32.13
CA PHE A 161 -23.21 -15.40 32.88
C PHE A 161 -22.86 -15.64 34.34
N SER A 162 -22.04 -14.74 34.91
CA SER A 162 -21.60 -14.78 36.31
C SER A 162 -20.96 -16.12 36.72
N ASN A 163 -20.31 -16.79 35.78
CA ASN A 163 -19.53 -18.00 36.05
C ASN A 163 -18.05 -17.66 36.28
N THR A 164 -17.37 -18.54 37.00
CA THR A 164 -15.98 -18.35 37.42
C THR A 164 -15.11 -19.53 36.99
N GLY A 165 -14.08 -19.25 36.19
CA GLY A 165 -13.01 -20.19 35.86
C GLY A 165 -11.71 -19.69 36.48
N GLN A 166 -10.99 -20.49 37.27
CA GLN A 166 -9.74 -20.03 37.89
C GLN A 166 -8.62 -19.86 36.86
N ASP A 167 -8.47 -20.84 35.96
CA ASP A 167 -7.36 -20.89 35.01
C ASP A 167 -7.80 -20.56 33.59
N PHE A 168 -8.93 -21.10 33.15
CA PHE A 168 -9.41 -20.95 31.77
C PHE A 168 -10.93 -20.95 31.65
N GLY A 169 -11.48 -20.15 30.74
CA GLY A 169 -12.89 -20.25 30.34
C GLY A 169 -13.86 -19.94 31.47
N GLY A 170 -14.01 -18.67 31.84
CA GLY A 170 -15.00 -18.29 32.85
C GLY A 170 -16.41 -18.75 32.46
N GLY A 171 -16.80 -18.46 31.21
CA GLY A 171 -18.04 -18.92 30.61
C GLY A 171 -17.94 -20.33 30.04
N ILE A 172 -17.20 -20.48 28.93
CA ILE A 172 -17.10 -21.73 28.16
C ILE A 172 -15.64 -22.15 28.03
N TYR A 173 -15.35 -23.43 28.27
CA TYR A 173 -14.05 -24.05 28.04
C TYR A 173 -14.19 -25.28 27.13
N ALA A 174 -13.33 -25.37 26.11
CA ALA A 174 -13.22 -26.53 25.23
C ALA A 174 -11.76 -26.98 25.06
N MET A 175 -11.48 -28.28 25.21
CA MET A 175 -10.16 -28.86 24.94
C MET A 175 -10.27 -30.20 24.21
N GLY A 176 -9.44 -30.46 23.19
CA GLY A 176 -9.49 -31.71 22.43
C GLY A 176 -10.83 -31.98 21.75
N SER A 177 -11.62 -30.93 21.48
CA SER A 177 -13.06 -31.05 21.25
C SER A 177 -13.50 -30.44 19.91
N GLY A 178 -14.65 -30.92 19.41
CA GLY A 178 -15.36 -30.32 18.28
C GLY A 178 -16.49 -29.42 18.77
N VAL A 179 -16.35 -28.10 18.74
CA VAL A 179 -17.37 -27.18 19.31
C VAL A 179 -17.94 -26.20 18.30
N THR A 180 -19.27 -26.14 18.20
CA THR A 180 -19.99 -25.06 17.51
C THR A 180 -20.67 -24.20 18.55
N ILE A 181 -20.25 -22.94 18.66
CA ILE A 181 -20.78 -21.97 19.60
C ILE A 181 -21.49 -20.90 18.78
N GLN A 182 -22.81 -20.86 18.80
CA GLN A 182 -23.56 -19.92 17.96
C GLN A 182 -24.76 -19.32 18.66
N GLN A 183 -25.02 -18.03 18.44
CA GLN A 183 -26.21 -17.34 18.97
C GLN A 183 -26.30 -17.43 20.51
N ASN A 184 -25.16 -17.36 21.21
CA ASN A 184 -25.14 -17.30 22.67
C ASN A 184 -24.81 -15.89 23.16
N GLU A 185 -25.28 -15.58 24.36
CA GLU A 185 -24.92 -14.41 25.15
C GLU A 185 -23.99 -14.87 26.29
N ILE A 186 -22.72 -14.48 26.25
CA ILE A 186 -21.68 -14.94 27.18
C ILE A 186 -21.15 -13.69 27.89
N VAL A 187 -21.68 -13.42 29.09
CA VAL A 187 -21.56 -12.09 29.70
C VAL A 187 -21.11 -12.12 31.16
N GLY A 188 -20.19 -11.24 31.53
CA GLY A 188 -19.84 -11.02 32.94
C GLY A 188 -19.25 -12.26 33.62
N ASN A 189 -18.61 -13.14 32.85
CA ASN A 189 -17.86 -14.28 33.39
C ASN A 189 -16.45 -13.82 33.75
N ASN A 190 -15.91 -14.38 34.84
CA ASN A 190 -14.71 -13.84 35.46
C ASN A 190 -13.65 -14.91 35.77
N SER A 191 -12.41 -14.47 35.92
CA SER A 191 -11.37 -15.25 36.60
C SER A 191 -11.71 -15.42 38.07
N GLY A 192 -11.47 -16.61 38.63
CA GLY A 192 -11.44 -16.77 40.09
C GLY A 192 -10.34 -15.90 40.69
N ILE A 193 -10.57 -15.26 41.83
CA ILE A 193 -9.52 -14.52 42.55
C ILE A 193 -8.46 -15.54 42.98
N VAL A 194 -7.30 -15.56 42.31
CA VAL A 194 -6.16 -16.38 42.72
C VAL A 194 -5.33 -15.55 43.71
N PRO A 195 -5.23 -15.91 45.00
CA PRO A 195 -4.46 -15.13 45.98
C PRO A 195 -2.94 -15.39 45.91
N THR A 196 -2.44 -16.10 44.90
CA THR A 196 -1.04 -16.56 44.87
C THR A 196 -0.44 -16.51 43.48
N TYR A 197 0.81 -16.06 43.43
CA TYR A 197 1.74 -15.88 42.31
C TYR A 197 1.94 -17.11 41.38
N SER A 198 0.89 -17.75 40.87
CA SER A 198 1.01 -18.76 39.81
C SER A 198 1.16 -18.05 38.47
N LEU A 199 2.33 -18.21 37.85
CA LEU A 199 2.77 -17.48 36.65
C LEU A 199 2.14 -17.97 35.33
N GLU A 200 1.19 -18.93 35.32
CA GLU A 200 0.75 -19.63 34.10
C GLU A 200 -0.78 -19.75 33.90
N CYS A 201 -1.61 -19.07 34.69
CA CYS A 201 -3.07 -19.23 34.66
C CYS A 201 -3.79 -17.92 34.31
N GLY A 202 -4.96 -18.00 33.67
CA GLY A 202 -5.86 -16.85 33.54
C GLY A 202 -6.18 -16.42 32.10
N TYR A 203 -6.68 -17.31 31.25
CA TYR A 203 -7.04 -16.97 29.87
C TYR A 203 -8.49 -17.32 29.46
N GLY A 204 -9.14 -16.46 28.67
CA GLY A 204 -10.49 -16.72 28.14
C GLY A 204 -11.60 -16.45 29.16
N GLY A 205 -11.89 -15.19 29.48
CA GLY A 205 -12.94 -14.85 30.45
C GLY A 205 -14.31 -15.34 29.97
N GLY A 206 -14.65 -15.05 28.71
CA GLY A 206 -15.85 -15.57 28.07
C GLY A 206 -15.66 -17.00 27.56
N ILE A 207 -14.77 -17.18 26.57
CA ILE A 207 -14.55 -18.45 25.86
C ILE A 207 -13.06 -18.80 25.84
N ALA A 208 -12.72 -20.06 26.15
CA ALA A 208 -11.39 -20.63 25.99
C ALA A 208 -11.43 -21.92 25.14
N ILE A 209 -10.63 -21.99 24.07
CA ILE A 209 -10.55 -23.14 23.14
C ILE A 209 -9.09 -23.59 22.99
N LEU A 210 -8.79 -24.85 23.31
CA LEU A 210 -7.41 -25.37 23.37
C LEU A 210 -7.26 -26.80 22.83
N GLY A 211 -6.00 -27.24 22.70
CA GLY A 211 -5.64 -28.66 22.61
C GLY A 211 -6.13 -29.32 21.33
N ASP A 212 -5.77 -28.77 20.18
CA ASP A 212 -6.14 -29.27 18.84
C ASP A 212 -7.66 -29.34 18.61
N SER A 213 -8.43 -28.50 19.31
CA SER A 213 -9.87 -28.42 19.10
C SER A 213 -10.22 -27.91 17.70
N VAL A 214 -11.35 -28.39 17.17
CA VAL A 214 -11.96 -27.87 15.94
C VAL A 214 -13.19 -27.05 16.33
N PHE A 215 -13.24 -25.78 15.95
CA PHE A 215 -14.32 -24.91 16.41
C PHE A 215 -14.93 -24.02 15.32
N THR A 216 -16.18 -23.63 15.56
CA THR A 216 -16.81 -22.48 14.89
C THR A 216 -17.55 -21.68 15.93
N ALA A 217 -17.16 -20.42 16.09
CA ALA A 217 -17.84 -19.47 16.96
C ALA A 217 -18.45 -18.37 16.10
N ALA A 218 -19.78 -18.35 15.98
CA ALA A 218 -20.47 -17.46 15.06
C ALA A 218 -21.73 -16.79 15.64
N GLY A 219 -21.88 -15.48 15.42
CA GLY A 219 -23.08 -14.75 15.83
C GLY A 219 -23.32 -14.74 17.33
N ASN A 220 -22.27 -14.80 18.15
CA ASN A 220 -22.38 -14.71 19.61
C ASN A 220 -22.16 -13.27 20.07
N TYR A 221 -22.78 -12.93 21.21
CA TYR A 221 -22.44 -11.76 22.00
C TYR A 221 -21.54 -12.21 23.17
N VAL A 222 -20.31 -11.71 23.21
CA VAL A 222 -19.31 -11.98 24.25
C VAL A 222 -18.97 -10.65 24.92
N GLY A 223 -19.58 -10.39 26.08
CA GLY A 223 -19.61 -9.06 26.69
C GLY A 223 -19.09 -9.00 28.12
N ASP A 224 -18.39 -7.94 28.49
CA ASP A 224 -18.04 -7.63 29.89
C ASP A 224 -17.35 -8.77 30.66
N ASN A 225 -16.70 -9.69 29.95
CA ASN A 225 -15.98 -10.79 30.58
C ASN A 225 -14.58 -10.32 31.00
N ARG A 226 -14.10 -10.83 32.13
CA ARG A 226 -12.78 -10.47 32.66
C ARG A 226 -11.94 -11.69 32.98
N MET A 227 -10.64 -11.61 32.71
CA MET A 227 -9.70 -12.66 33.05
C MET A 227 -8.37 -12.07 33.53
N LEU A 228 -7.61 -12.78 34.35
CA LEU A 228 -6.38 -12.24 34.93
C LEU A 228 -5.32 -11.83 33.91
N ARG A 229 -5.00 -12.68 32.93
CA ARG A 229 -3.89 -12.44 31.98
C ARG A 229 -4.35 -12.07 30.58
N GLY A 230 -5.34 -12.75 30.00
CA GLY A 230 -5.66 -12.44 28.61
C GLY A 230 -6.84 -13.15 27.98
N GLY A 231 -7.20 -12.74 26.77
CA GLY A 231 -8.41 -13.18 26.08
C GLY A 231 -9.63 -12.88 26.93
N GLY A 232 -9.80 -11.63 27.36
CA GLY A 232 -10.92 -11.24 28.23
C GLY A 232 -12.24 -11.76 27.68
N GLY A 233 -12.46 -11.59 26.38
CA GLY A 233 -13.56 -12.20 25.65
C GLY A 233 -13.26 -13.64 25.23
N VAL A 234 -12.34 -13.80 24.28
CA VAL A 234 -12.07 -15.09 23.62
C VAL A 234 -10.57 -15.40 23.63
N TYR A 235 -10.24 -16.63 23.97
CA TYR A 235 -8.88 -17.16 23.94
C TYR A 235 -8.82 -18.47 23.16
N ILE A 236 -7.88 -18.55 22.22
CA ILE A 236 -7.68 -19.72 21.36
C ILE A 236 -6.19 -20.08 21.35
N SER A 237 -5.88 -21.34 21.64
CA SER A 237 -4.51 -21.86 21.58
C SER A 237 -4.45 -23.17 20.83
N SER A 238 -3.50 -23.29 19.90
CA SER A 238 -3.17 -24.56 19.22
C SER A 238 -4.43 -25.29 18.72
N SER A 239 -5.35 -24.57 18.07
CA SER A 239 -6.68 -25.07 17.66
C SER A 239 -7.06 -24.54 16.28
N HIS A 240 -8.02 -25.17 15.63
CA HIS A 240 -8.38 -24.88 14.24
C HIS A 240 -9.84 -24.47 14.15
N GLY A 241 -10.13 -23.29 13.62
CA GLY A 241 -11.52 -22.84 13.53
C GLY A 241 -11.68 -21.42 13.10
N ASN A 242 -12.91 -20.92 13.21
CA ASN A 242 -13.29 -19.60 12.74
C ASN A 242 -14.06 -18.82 13.81
N LEU A 243 -13.78 -17.52 13.91
CA LEU A 243 -14.56 -16.52 14.62
C LEU A 243 -15.26 -15.62 13.60
N ILE A 244 -16.57 -15.77 13.47
CA ILE A 244 -17.33 -15.13 12.38
C ILE A 244 -18.51 -14.32 12.93
N ASN A 245 -18.61 -13.04 12.58
CA ASN A 245 -19.78 -12.20 12.88
C ASN A 245 -20.17 -12.19 14.38
N ASN A 246 -19.20 -12.20 15.29
CA ASN A 246 -19.45 -12.08 16.73
C ASN A 246 -19.38 -10.61 17.16
N GLU A 247 -20.12 -10.28 18.21
CA GLU A 247 -19.99 -9.03 18.95
C GLU A 247 -19.17 -9.29 20.22
N ILE A 248 -17.98 -8.71 20.32
CA ILE A 248 -17.03 -8.89 21.42
C ILE A 248 -16.80 -7.52 22.05
N VAL A 249 -17.50 -7.25 23.16
CA VAL A 249 -17.70 -5.89 23.67
C VAL A 249 -17.31 -5.76 25.14
N GLY A 250 -16.53 -4.74 25.50
CA GLY A 250 -16.28 -4.39 26.91
C GLY A 250 -15.51 -5.46 27.71
N ASN A 251 -14.90 -6.44 27.04
CA ASN A 251 -14.12 -7.46 27.72
C ASN A 251 -12.75 -6.92 28.11
N GLY A 252 -12.11 -7.53 29.10
CA GLY A 252 -10.77 -7.12 29.43
C GLY A 252 -10.00 -7.98 30.42
N THR A 253 -8.81 -7.51 30.77
CA THR A 253 -8.01 -8.12 31.82
C THR A 253 -8.45 -7.62 33.21
N SER A 254 -8.24 -8.42 34.25
CA SER A 254 -8.46 -7.99 35.63
C SER A 254 -7.20 -7.32 36.20
N GLN A 255 -7.39 -6.32 37.05
CA GLN A 255 -6.35 -5.41 37.57
C GLN A 255 -5.38 -6.07 38.58
N TYR A 256 -4.97 -7.32 38.40
CA TYR A 256 -4.09 -7.99 39.35
C TYR A 256 -2.87 -8.65 38.69
N SER A 257 -2.63 -8.36 37.42
CA SER A 257 -1.54 -8.93 36.64
C SER A 257 -0.56 -7.86 36.18
N SER A 258 0.74 -8.20 36.19
CA SER A 258 1.78 -7.45 35.49
C SER A 258 1.77 -7.73 33.98
N GLU A 259 0.93 -8.65 33.50
CA GLU A 259 0.86 -9.06 32.10
C GLU A 259 -0.58 -9.12 31.62
N GLY A 260 -0.85 -8.52 30.46
CA GLY A 260 -2.17 -8.40 29.86
C GLY A 260 -2.15 -8.63 28.35
N TYR A 261 -3.02 -9.51 27.83
CA TYR A 261 -2.94 -9.96 26.44
C TYR A 261 -4.34 -10.12 25.80
N GLY A 262 -4.64 -9.41 24.71
CA GLY A 262 -5.87 -9.64 23.94
C GLY A 262 -7.14 -9.34 24.75
N GLY A 263 -7.50 -8.07 24.95
CA GLY A 263 -8.69 -7.69 25.72
C GLY A 263 -9.96 -8.32 25.15
N GLY A 264 -10.12 -8.23 23.83
CA GLY A 264 -11.19 -8.90 23.08
C GLY A 264 -10.83 -10.34 22.72
N ILE A 265 -9.88 -10.52 21.82
CA ILE A 265 -9.44 -11.83 21.29
C ILE A 265 -7.94 -12.02 21.55
N TYR A 266 -7.57 -13.19 22.06
CA TYR A 266 -6.20 -13.66 22.11
C TYR A 266 -6.03 -15.00 21.37
N VAL A 267 -5.20 -15.03 20.34
CA VAL A 267 -4.82 -16.22 19.57
C VAL A 267 -3.35 -16.56 19.77
N ARG A 268 -3.06 -17.81 20.09
CA ARG A 268 -1.70 -18.32 20.25
C ARG A 268 -1.44 -19.61 19.49
N ASP A 269 -0.31 -19.65 18.77
CA ASP A 269 0.24 -20.80 18.07
C ASP A 269 -0.81 -21.54 17.20
N CYS A 270 -1.71 -20.76 16.59
CA CYS A 270 -2.72 -21.27 15.67
C CYS A 270 -3.20 -20.16 14.73
N SER A 271 -3.99 -20.48 13.70
CA SER A 271 -4.32 -19.51 12.66
C SER A 271 -5.80 -19.55 12.28
N PRO A 272 -6.71 -19.22 13.22
CA PRO A 272 -8.13 -19.12 12.92
C PRO A 272 -8.42 -17.97 11.95
N LEU A 273 -9.51 -18.10 11.19
CA LEU A 273 -10.10 -16.99 10.46
C LEU A 273 -10.88 -16.10 11.44
N ILE A 274 -10.59 -14.80 11.45
CA ILE A 274 -11.30 -13.78 12.22
C ILE A 274 -12.00 -12.85 11.24
N GLU A 275 -13.29 -13.08 11.01
CA GLU A 275 -14.05 -12.43 9.94
C GLU A 275 -15.33 -11.74 10.44
N GLY A 276 -15.56 -10.49 10.02
CA GLY A 276 -16.85 -9.82 10.20
C GLY A 276 -17.23 -9.51 11.66
N ASN A 277 -16.30 -9.60 12.60
CA ASN A 277 -16.59 -9.40 14.03
C ASN A 277 -16.59 -7.91 14.40
N TYR A 278 -17.35 -7.58 15.44
CA TYR A 278 -17.39 -6.26 16.08
C TYR A 278 -16.64 -6.32 17.40
N LEU A 279 -15.46 -5.72 17.47
CA LEU A 279 -14.62 -5.66 18.66
C LEU A 279 -14.62 -4.25 19.20
N ILE A 280 -15.40 -4.01 20.26
CA ILE A 280 -15.67 -2.64 20.74
C ILE A 280 -15.30 -2.51 22.21
N SER A 281 -14.52 -1.47 22.54
CA SER A 281 -14.23 -1.09 23.92
C SER A 281 -13.64 -2.21 24.78
N ASN A 282 -12.94 -3.15 24.16
CA ASN A 282 -12.19 -4.15 24.91
C ASN A 282 -10.89 -3.53 25.41
N SER A 283 -10.45 -3.94 26.60
CA SER A 283 -9.34 -3.29 27.28
C SER A 283 -8.37 -4.28 27.87
N VAL A 284 -7.09 -4.00 27.70
CA VAL A 284 -6.04 -4.57 28.54
C VAL A 284 -5.61 -3.49 29.54
N ASP A 285 -5.65 -3.82 30.83
CA ASP A 285 -5.26 -2.95 31.94
C ASP A 285 -4.33 -3.73 32.87
N THR A 286 -3.18 -3.15 33.20
CA THR A 286 -2.14 -3.72 34.07
C THR A 286 -1.81 -2.75 35.22
N GLU A 287 -1.60 -3.27 36.43
CA GLU A 287 -1.49 -2.42 37.64
C GLU A 287 -0.11 -1.77 37.87
N GLU A 288 -0.16 -0.56 38.46
CA GLU A 288 0.99 0.30 38.80
C GLU A 288 1.97 -0.27 39.86
N PHE A 289 1.57 -1.29 40.62
CA PHE A 289 2.32 -1.75 41.79
C PHE A 289 3.32 -2.87 41.51
N LEU A 290 3.30 -3.46 40.31
CA LEU A 290 4.19 -4.55 39.93
C LEU A 290 5.31 -4.06 39.02
N THR A 291 6.52 -4.61 39.18
CA THR A 291 7.69 -4.25 38.37
C THR A 291 7.67 -5.00 37.05
N GLY A 292 7.72 -4.30 35.90
CA GLY A 292 7.89 -4.89 34.57
C GLY A 292 6.58 -5.25 33.84
N SER A 293 5.64 -4.31 33.75
CA SER A 293 4.30 -4.54 33.18
C SER A 293 4.27 -4.61 31.64
N CYS A 294 3.46 -5.53 31.10
CA CYS A 294 3.30 -5.79 29.67
C CYS A 294 1.83 -5.83 29.27
N ALA A 295 1.46 -5.09 28.22
CA ALA A 295 0.11 -5.13 27.71
C ALA A 295 0.06 -5.10 26.17
N CYS A 296 -0.63 -6.06 25.57
CA CYS A 296 -0.66 -6.23 24.12
C CYS A 296 -2.07 -6.54 23.60
N GLY A 297 -2.49 -5.86 22.52
CA GLY A 297 -3.72 -6.16 21.79
C GLY A 297 -4.99 -5.83 22.56
N GLY A 298 -5.42 -4.57 22.55
CA GLY A 298 -6.70 -4.19 23.18
C GLY A 298 -7.88 -4.94 22.54
N GLY A 299 -7.96 -4.89 21.21
CA GLY A 299 -8.93 -5.64 20.42
C GLY A 299 -8.48 -7.09 20.17
N VAL A 300 -7.42 -7.25 19.37
CA VAL A 300 -6.89 -8.56 18.95
C VAL A 300 -5.42 -8.68 19.27
N TYR A 301 -5.01 -9.80 19.86
CA TYR A 301 -3.61 -10.19 19.96
C TYR A 301 -3.37 -11.54 19.27
N LEU A 302 -2.38 -11.57 18.37
CA LEU A 302 -1.92 -12.75 17.64
C LEU A 302 -0.46 -13.05 18.02
N VAL A 303 -0.18 -14.22 18.57
CA VAL A 303 1.20 -14.66 18.86
C VAL A 303 1.50 -15.99 18.18
N GLY A 304 2.59 -16.07 17.42
CA GLY A 304 2.95 -17.28 16.66
C GLY A 304 1.87 -17.71 15.65
N SER A 305 1.06 -16.76 15.18
CA SER A 305 -0.25 -17.02 14.56
C SER A 305 -0.42 -16.33 13.20
N SER A 306 -0.43 -17.09 12.10
CA SER A 306 -0.64 -16.55 10.74
C SER A 306 -2.12 -16.35 10.39
N SER A 307 -2.91 -15.86 11.35
CA SER A 307 -4.35 -15.67 11.20
C SER A 307 -4.68 -14.67 10.08
N ILE A 308 -5.82 -14.89 9.44
CA ILE A 308 -6.45 -13.92 8.54
C ILE A 308 -7.46 -13.12 9.36
N VAL A 309 -7.24 -11.82 9.47
CA VAL A 309 -8.14 -10.87 10.16
C VAL A 309 -8.77 -9.98 9.09
N THR A 310 -10.06 -10.18 8.80
CA THR A 310 -10.71 -9.50 7.67
C THR A 310 -12.14 -9.03 7.91
N GLY A 311 -12.49 -7.87 7.37
CA GLY A 311 -13.86 -7.34 7.44
C GLY A 311 -14.36 -7.03 8.85
N ASN A 312 -13.48 -6.89 9.85
CA ASN A 312 -13.85 -6.63 11.23
C ASN A 312 -13.99 -5.13 11.50
N GLN A 313 -14.80 -4.78 12.50
CA GLN A 313 -14.88 -3.43 13.06
C GLN A 313 -14.23 -3.44 14.45
N ILE A 314 -13.05 -2.84 14.56
CA ILE A 314 -12.21 -2.84 15.76
C ILE A 314 -12.14 -1.39 16.26
N ARG A 315 -12.96 -1.07 17.26
CA ARG A 315 -13.24 0.30 17.67
C ARG A 315 -13.03 0.55 19.15
N ALA A 316 -12.41 1.68 19.48
CA ALA A 316 -12.29 2.16 20.85
C ALA A 316 -11.69 1.15 21.83
N ASN A 317 -10.90 0.18 21.33
CA ASN A 317 -10.20 -0.77 22.17
C ASN A 317 -8.95 -0.11 22.72
N LYS A 318 -8.53 -0.57 23.90
CA LYS A 318 -7.55 0.14 24.70
C LYS A 318 -6.51 -0.79 25.29
N VAL A 319 -5.28 -0.32 25.32
CA VAL A 319 -4.20 -0.89 26.12
C VAL A 319 -3.77 0.17 27.14
N VAL A 320 -3.73 -0.18 28.42
CA VAL A 320 -3.24 0.67 29.51
C VAL A 320 -2.12 -0.06 30.24
N VAL A 321 -0.97 0.60 30.35
CA VAL A 321 0.14 0.14 31.19
C VAL A 321 0.43 1.15 32.29
N GLY A 322 0.53 0.65 33.52
CA GLY A 322 1.02 1.40 34.67
C GLY A 322 2.10 0.61 35.44
N GLY A 323 3.06 1.31 36.06
CA GLY A 323 4.14 0.69 36.84
C GLY A 323 5.23 1.66 37.29
N MET A 324 5.95 1.36 38.39
CA MET A 324 7.04 2.20 38.93
C MET A 324 8.47 1.86 38.42
N SER A 325 8.64 1.08 37.34
CA SER A 325 10.00 0.72 36.86
C SER A 325 10.08 0.19 35.41
N TYR A 326 11.25 0.37 34.79
CA TYR A 326 11.68 0.02 33.42
C TYR A 326 11.96 -1.51 33.24
N PRO A 327 11.76 -2.11 32.04
CA PRO A 327 11.03 -1.62 30.86
C PRO A 327 9.54 -2.01 30.90
N GLN A 328 8.67 -1.10 30.46
CA GLN A 328 7.23 -1.29 30.28
C GLN A 328 6.91 -1.24 28.79
N ALA A 329 6.06 -2.14 28.29
CA ALA A 329 5.68 -2.18 26.88
C ALA A 329 4.16 -2.32 26.70
N ALA A 330 3.61 -1.42 25.88
CA ALA A 330 2.20 -1.36 25.53
C ALA A 330 2.09 -1.37 23.99
N GLN A 331 1.37 -2.32 23.40
CA GLN A 331 1.36 -2.49 21.93
C GLN A 331 -0.02 -2.83 21.37
N GLY A 332 -0.39 -2.19 20.25
CA GLY A 332 -1.58 -2.54 19.47
C GLY A 332 -2.89 -2.29 20.21
N GLY A 333 -3.37 -1.05 20.24
CA GLY A 333 -4.69 -0.73 20.79
C GLY A 333 -5.79 -1.52 20.07
N GLY A 334 -5.74 -1.54 18.73
CA GLY A 334 -6.61 -2.33 17.88
C GLY A 334 -6.12 -3.77 17.71
N ILE A 335 -5.06 -3.96 16.92
CA ILE A 335 -4.47 -5.27 16.60
C ILE A 335 -2.99 -5.27 16.96
N HIS A 336 -2.54 -6.30 17.66
CA HIS A 336 -1.12 -6.61 17.80
C HIS A 336 -0.82 -8.02 17.26
N ALA A 337 0.26 -8.17 16.49
CA ALA A 337 0.73 -9.45 15.97
C ALA A 337 2.23 -9.64 16.24
N SER A 338 2.63 -10.77 16.82
CA SER A 338 4.04 -11.04 17.17
C SER A 338 4.46 -12.51 17.02
N GLN A 339 5.78 -12.75 16.91
CA GLN A 339 6.35 -14.10 16.81
C GLN A 339 6.74 -14.76 18.13
N SER A 340 6.95 -14.00 19.21
CA SER A 340 7.61 -14.51 20.43
C SER A 340 6.64 -15.28 21.34
N PRO A 341 6.88 -16.57 21.64
CA PRO A 341 6.08 -17.28 22.63
C PRO A 341 6.36 -16.77 24.06
N GLU A 342 5.32 -16.70 24.90
CA GLU A 342 5.46 -16.40 26.33
C GLU A 342 6.40 -17.44 26.99
N GLY A 343 7.49 -17.01 27.63
CA GLY A 343 8.45 -17.93 28.26
C GLY A 343 9.79 -17.37 28.72
N LEU A 344 10.07 -16.08 28.52
CA LEU A 344 11.26 -15.41 29.06
C LEU A 344 10.86 -14.52 30.24
N SER A 345 11.78 -14.35 31.20
CA SER A 345 11.63 -13.47 32.36
C SER A 345 11.60 -11.97 32.03
N SER A 346 11.29 -11.63 30.78
CA SER A 346 11.16 -10.28 30.23
C SER A 346 9.93 -10.25 29.32
N CYS A 347 9.31 -9.08 29.24
CA CYS A 347 8.07 -8.81 28.54
C CYS A 347 7.98 -9.44 27.13
N PRO A 348 7.03 -10.36 26.84
CA PRO A 348 6.90 -11.00 25.52
C PRO A 348 6.60 -9.99 24.39
N CYS A 349 5.91 -8.90 24.73
CA CYS A 349 5.70 -7.74 23.86
C CYS A 349 7.03 -7.06 23.45
N TYR A 350 8.07 -7.20 24.28
CA TYR A 350 9.35 -6.49 24.14
C TYR A 350 10.57 -7.43 24.07
N SER A 351 10.37 -8.75 23.99
CA SER A 351 11.49 -9.70 24.09
C SER A 351 12.44 -9.49 22.91
N GLU A 352 13.74 -9.43 23.19
CA GLU A 352 14.82 -9.39 22.20
C GLU A 352 14.46 -10.33 21.04
N CYS A 353 14.32 -9.73 19.89
CA CYS A 353 13.67 -10.29 18.73
C CYS A 353 14.35 -11.62 18.35
N GLN A 354 13.67 -12.76 18.56
CA GLN A 354 14.23 -14.10 18.37
C GLN A 354 13.86 -14.66 17.00
N ALA A 355 14.80 -15.37 16.37
CA ALA A 355 14.56 -16.07 15.11
C ALA A 355 13.43 -17.12 15.27
N GLY A 356 12.27 -16.83 14.66
CA GLY A 356 11.09 -17.70 14.68
C GLY A 356 10.90 -18.56 13.42
N ALA A 357 9.83 -19.36 13.41
CA ALA A 357 9.48 -20.26 12.30
C ALA A 357 8.88 -19.57 11.07
N GLY A 358 8.82 -18.23 11.03
CA GLY A 358 8.17 -17.47 9.97
C GLY A 358 6.67 -17.33 10.17
N MET A 359 6.20 -16.16 10.60
CA MET A 359 4.76 -15.84 10.71
C MET A 359 4.28 -15.09 9.46
N GLN A 360 3.03 -15.34 9.05
CA GLN A 360 2.43 -14.72 7.87
C GLN A 360 1.02 -14.15 8.12
N PRO A 361 0.86 -13.15 9.00
CA PRO A 361 -0.46 -12.60 9.29
C PRO A 361 -0.96 -11.78 8.09
N VAL A 362 -2.27 -11.88 7.82
CA VAL A 362 -2.98 -11.08 6.82
C VAL A 362 -4.05 -10.26 7.50
N ILE A 363 -3.91 -8.93 7.45
CA ILE A 363 -4.86 -7.98 8.02
C ILE A 363 -5.48 -7.21 6.86
N ALA A 364 -6.73 -7.52 6.51
CA ALA A 364 -7.33 -7.03 5.27
C ALA A 364 -8.76 -6.52 5.39
N GLY A 365 -9.05 -5.31 4.88
CA GLY A 365 -10.41 -4.80 4.79
C GLY A 365 -11.09 -4.53 6.13
N ASN A 366 -10.33 -4.27 7.19
CA ASN A 366 -10.88 -3.96 8.52
C ASN A 366 -11.08 -2.45 8.68
N LEU A 367 -12.04 -2.08 9.54
CA LEU A 367 -12.17 -0.74 10.09
C LEU A 367 -11.57 -0.72 11.50
N ILE A 368 -10.52 0.06 11.69
CA ILE A 368 -9.72 0.15 12.93
C ILE A 368 -9.73 1.61 13.37
N GLU A 369 -10.61 1.94 14.30
CA GLU A 369 -10.96 3.33 14.59
C GLU A 369 -10.93 3.66 16.09
N GLY A 370 -10.25 4.75 16.44
CA GLY A 370 -10.27 5.31 17.80
C GLY A 370 -9.66 4.39 18.87
N ASN A 371 -8.83 3.42 18.48
CA ASN A 371 -8.14 2.56 19.44
C ASN A 371 -6.93 3.29 20.02
N SER A 372 -6.59 3.01 21.28
CA SER A 372 -5.52 3.71 21.98
C SER A 372 -4.56 2.79 22.74
N VAL A 373 -3.32 3.23 22.79
CA VAL A 373 -2.28 2.72 23.69
C VAL A 373 -1.89 3.83 24.65
N GLU A 374 -2.17 3.64 25.93
CA GLU A 374 -1.94 4.63 26.97
C GLU A 374 -0.95 4.10 28.01
N SER A 375 -0.11 5.01 28.51
CA SER A 375 0.79 4.76 29.62
C SER A 375 0.58 5.81 30.71
N THR A 376 0.63 5.39 31.98
CA THR A 376 0.70 6.31 33.12
C THR A 376 2.13 6.76 33.45
N ASP A 377 3.15 6.15 32.83
CA ASP A 377 4.57 6.51 32.95
C ASP A 377 5.13 7.02 31.60
N ALA A 378 5.73 8.20 31.60
CA ALA A 378 6.37 8.81 30.42
C ALA A 378 7.52 7.96 29.85
N SER A 379 8.06 7.02 30.63
CA SER A 379 9.13 6.10 30.24
C SER A 379 8.67 4.77 29.63
N ALA A 380 7.35 4.49 29.59
CA ALA A 380 6.82 3.24 29.04
C ALA A 380 6.62 3.31 27.54
N ILE A 381 7.04 2.27 26.82
CA ILE A 381 7.12 2.27 25.36
C ILE A 381 5.78 1.83 24.76
N GLY A 382 5.12 2.73 24.02
CA GLY A 382 3.80 2.51 23.40
C GLY A 382 3.82 2.45 21.87
N TYR A 383 3.54 1.30 21.25
CA TYR A 383 3.55 1.16 19.77
C TYR A 383 2.16 0.86 19.19
N GLY A 384 1.80 1.53 18.09
CA GLY A 384 0.68 1.13 17.24
C GLY A 384 -0.68 1.29 17.92
N GLY A 385 -1.24 2.50 17.93
CA GLY A 385 -2.62 2.71 18.39
C GLY A 385 -3.62 1.84 17.63
N GLY A 386 -3.50 1.81 16.29
CA GLY A 386 -4.30 0.97 15.41
C GLY A 386 -3.75 -0.46 15.27
N ILE A 387 -2.68 -0.62 14.48
CA ILE A 387 -2.04 -1.91 14.20
C ILE A 387 -0.56 -1.87 14.60
N SER A 388 -0.11 -2.93 15.27
CA SER A 388 1.30 -3.17 15.55
C SER A 388 1.71 -4.58 15.16
N VAL A 389 2.80 -4.73 14.41
CA VAL A 389 3.33 -6.03 13.96
C VAL A 389 4.82 -6.13 14.28
N TRP A 390 5.21 -7.18 15.01
CA TRP A 390 6.54 -7.32 15.62
C TRP A 390 7.17 -8.70 15.39
N GLY A 391 8.39 -8.75 14.87
CA GLY A 391 9.23 -9.95 14.87
C GLY A 391 9.88 -10.29 13.53
N ALA A 392 10.79 -11.27 13.54
CA ALA A 392 11.46 -11.75 12.33
C ALA A 392 11.95 -13.22 12.42
N PRO A 393 12.06 -13.92 11.26
CA PRO A 393 11.68 -13.46 9.92
C PRO A 393 10.15 -13.47 9.74
N MET A 394 9.51 -12.42 9.23
CA MET A 394 8.04 -12.37 9.02
C MET A 394 7.64 -12.02 7.59
N THR A 395 6.49 -12.48 7.11
CA THR A 395 5.86 -11.92 5.91
C THR A 395 4.50 -11.34 6.27
N VAL A 396 4.36 -10.02 6.29
CA VAL A 396 3.10 -9.36 6.68
C VAL A 396 2.40 -8.76 5.48
N ALA A 397 1.07 -8.92 5.42
CA ALA A 397 0.22 -8.23 4.46
C ALA A 397 -0.84 -7.39 5.19
N VAL A 398 -0.82 -6.07 4.96
CA VAL A 398 -1.81 -5.12 5.47
C VAL A 398 -2.50 -4.46 4.27
N LEU A 399 -3.76 -4.85 4.01
CA LEU A 399 -4.41 -4.60 2.73
C LEU A 399 -5.79 -3.94 2.88
N GLY A 400 -6.02 -2.77 2.27
CA GLY A 400 -7.37 -2.22 2.16
C GLY A 400 -8.04 -1.85 3.50
N ASN A 401 -7.28 -1.62 4.57
CA ASN A 401 -7.85 -1.28 5.88
C ASN A 401 -8.11 0.22 5.99
N GLN A 402 -9.09 0.58 6.83
CA GLN A 402 -9.33 1.96 7.27
C GLN A 402 -8.81 2.09 8.70
N ILE A 403 -7.74 2.86 8.90
CA ILE A 403 -7.03 3.05 10.16
C ILE A 403 -7.16 4.53 10.54
N VAL A 404 -8.16 4.84 11.36
CA VAL A 404 -8.64 6.22 11.55
C VAL A 404 -8.63 6.63 13.03
N GLY A 405 -8.03 7.77 13.34
CA GLY A 405 -8.17 8.39 14.68
C GLY A 405 -7.58 7.57 15.82
N ASN A 406 -6.64 6.66 15.54
CA ASN A 406 -5.99 5.86 16.57
C ASN A 406 -4.82 6.61 17.20
N SER A 407 -4.47 6.27 18.44
CA SER A 407 -3.48 7.01 19.18
C SER A 407 -2.55 6.16 20.05
N THR A 408 -1.35 6.68 20.29
CA THR A 408 -0.37 6.05 21.17
C THR A 408 0.52 7.09 21.84
N GLY A 409 1.14 6.74 22.97
CA GLY A 409 2.05 7.62 23.68
C GLY A 409 3.44 7.77 23.05
N TRP A 410 3.89 6.83 22.20
CA TRP A 410 5.28 6.79 21.72
C TRP A 410 5.43 6.73 20.20
N ASP A 411 5.10 5.62 19.54
CA ASP A 411 5.39 5.44 18.12
C ASP A 411 4.22 4.84 17.34
N SER A 412 3.84 5.53 16.26
CA SER A 412 2.83 5.17 15.27
C SER A 412 1.43 5.07 15.87
N GLY A 413 0.69 6.17 15.84
CA GLY A 413 -0.75 6.15 16.17
C GLY A 413 -1.51 5.18 15.27
N GLY A 414 -1.17 5.14 13.97
CA GLY A 414 -1.83 4.32 12.95
C GLY A 414 -1.32 2.88 12.87
N LEU A 415 -0.27 2.66 12.08
CA LEU A 415 0.28 1.34 11.74
C LEU A 415 1.80 1.32 11.91
N VAL A 416 2.30 0.31 12.63
CA VAL A 416 3.74 0.02 12.73
C VAL A 416 4.04 -1.44 12.38
N VAL A 417 5.05 -1.63 11.54
CA VAL A 417 5.68 -2.92 11.25
C VAL A 417 7.14 -2.82 11.64
N TYR A 418 7.55 -3.61 12.64
CA TYR A 418 8.88 -3.53 13.23
C TYR A 418 9.57 -4.90 13.21
N GLY A 419 10.75 -4.97 12.60
CA GLY A 419 11.56 -6.18 12.51
C GLY A 419 12.72 -6.21 13.50
N CYS A 420 13.59 -7.22 13.41
CA CYS A 420 14.75 -7.32 14.30
C CYS A 420 15.96 -6.59 13.69
N PRO A 421 16.49 -5.51 14.29
CA PRO A 421 17.65 -4.79 13.76
C PRO A 421 18.91 -5.66 13.68
N ASP A 422 19.04 -6.66 14.56
CA ASP A 422 20.19 -7.56 14.62
C ASP A 422 20.15 -8.71 13.59
N LEU A 423 19.06 -8.85 12.82
CA LEU A 423 18.91 -9.88 11.80
C LEU A 423 19.03 -9.29 10.39
N VAL A 424 19.84 -9.94 9.55
CA VAL A 424 20.13 -9.48 8.17
C VAL A 424 18.88 -9.48 7.27
N GLU A 425 17.86 -10.26 7.60
CA GLU A 425 16.56 -10.27 6.90
C GLU A 425 15.41 -10.33 7.92
N SER A 426 14.85 -9.18 8.30
CA SER A 426 13.69 -9.11 9.19
C SER A 426 12.42 -9.72 8.58
N GLY A 427 12.31 -9.69 7.25
CA GLY A 427 11.13 -10.17 6.55
C GLY A 427 10.67 -9.27 5.41
N VAL A 428 9.47 -9.54 4.91
CA VAL A 428 8.82 -8.81 3.81
C VAL A 428 7.48 -8.22 4.27
N ALA A 429 7.25 -6.94 3.98
CA ALA A 429 5.99 -6.26 4.27
C ALA A 429 5.32 -5.80 2.96
N LEU A 430 4.05 -6.16 2.78
CA LEU A 430 3.18 -5.62 1.74
C LEU A 430 2.09 -4.77 2.38
N ILE A 431 2.13 -3.47 2.13
CA ILE A 431 1.17 -2.50 2.67
C ILE A 431 0.51 -1.80 1.48
N SER A 432 -0.77 -2.11 1.24
CA SER A 432 -1.42 -1.59 0.02
C SER A 432 -2.90 -1.29 0.17
N GLY A 433 -3.36 -0.19 -0.44
CA GLY A 433 -4.77 0.17 -0.48
C GLY A 433 -5.33 0.67 0.86
N ASN A 434 -4.48 0.98 1.85
CA ASN A 434 -4.95 1.37 3.17
C ASN A 434 -5.24 2.87 3.23
N LEU A 435 -6.23 3.24 4.04
CA LEU A 435 -6.53 4.60 4.43
C LEU A 435 -6.03 4.80 5.87
N VAL A 436 -4.97 5.58 6.06
CA VAL A 436 -4.34 5.86 7.35
C VAL A 436 -4.51 7.35 7.65
N VAL A 437 -5.52 7.70 8.44
CA VAL A 437 -5.98 9.09 8.57
C VAL A 437 -6.18 9.54 10.00
N SER A 438 -5.75 10.78 10.31
CA SER A 438 -5.96 11.44 11.61
C SER A 438 -5.45 10.64 12.80
N ASN A 439 -4.40 9.83 12.63
CA ASN A 439 -3.76 9.13 13.73
C ASN A 439 -2.72 10.04 14.39
N PHE A 440 -2.58 9.95 15.71
CA PHE A 440 -1.81 10.93 16.47
C PHE A 440 -1.05 10.34 17.66
N LEU A 441 0.00 11.04 18.09
CA LEU A 441 0.70 10.75 19.35
C LEU A 441 0.12 11.58 20.50
N THR A 442 -0.12 10.97 21.67
CA THR A 442 -0.73 11.65 22.84
C THR A 442 0.29 12.30 23.78
N SER A 443 1.57 11.96 23.65
CA SER A 443 2.65 12.46 24.50
C SER A 443 3.92 12.65 23.70
N ASP A 444 4.88 13.37 24.28
CA ASP A 444 6.19 13.65 23.70
C ASP A 444 7.24 12.67 24.24
N PRO A 445 7.50 11.51 23.61
CA PRO A 445 8.24 10.37 24.20
C PRO A 445 9.76 10.55 24.33
N GLY A 446 10.32 11.71 24.01
CA GLY A 446 11.77 11.93 23.97
C GLY A 446 12.47 11.36 22.72
N PHE A 447 11.97 10.27 22.14
CA PHE A 447 12.57 9.52 21.01
C PHE A 447 11.58 9.26 19.86
N GLY A 448 12.10 8.78 18.73
CA GLY A 448 11.41 8.77 17.43
C GLY A 448 10.07 8.05 17.38
N GLY A 449 9.09 8.65 16.70
CA GLY A 449 7.81 7.98 16.39
C GLY A 449 7.02 8.68 15.29
N SER A 450 6.37 7.90 14.43
CA SER A 450 5.48 8.44 13.39
C SER A 450 4.03 8.59 13.90
N GLY A 451 3.20 9.38 13.23
CA GLY A 451 1.76 9.45 13.49
C GLY A 451 0.98 8.40 12.69
N GLY A 452 1.28 8.31 11.40
CA GLY A 452 0.60 7.49 10.42
C GLY A 452 1.17 6.09 10.30
N LEU A 453 2.22 5.93 9.49
CA LEU A 453 2.76 4.63 9.06
C LEU A 453 4.27 4.53 9.29
N SER A 454 4.71 3.50 10.01
CA SER A 454 6.13 3.13 10.15
C SER A 454 6.39 1.70 9.66
N VAL A 455 7.43 1.53 8.84
CA VAL A 455 7.95 0.21 8.43
C VAL A 455 9.45 0.18 8.63
N LEU A 456 9.90 -0.58 9.63
CA LEU A 456 11.27 -0.52 10.12
C LEU A 456 11.97 -1.87 10.00
N THR A 457 13.16 -1.87 9.40
CA THR A 457 14.05 -3.01 9.11
C THR A 457 13.51 -4.03 8.09
N PHE A 458 12.32 -3.81 7.51
CA PHE A 458 11.69 -4.72 6.57
C PHE A 458 12.01 -4.40 5.11
N SER A 459 12.12 -5.46 4.32
CA SER A 459 11.97 -5.38 2.87
C SER A 459 10.52 -5.04 2.53
N SER A 460 10.26 -3.90 1.89
CA SER A 460 8.90 -3.33 1.92
C SER A 460 8.36 -2.92 0.56
N THR A 461 7.09 -3.23 0.29
CA THR A 461 6.31 -2.64 -0.80
C THR A 461 5.12 -1.90 -0.19
N ILE A 462 5.12 -0.58 -0.32
CA ILE A 462 4.12 0.34 0.21
C ILE A 462 3.47 1.02 -0.98
N LYS A 463 2.24 0.64 -1.33
CA LYS A 463 1.63 1.16 -2.56
C LYS A 463 0.14 1.45 -2.51
N SER A 464 -0.28 2.49 -3.22
CA SER A 464 -1.69 2.85 -3.33
C SER A 464 -2.36 3.09 -1.97
N ASN A 465 -1.63 3.64 -1.01
CA ASN A 465 -2.18 4.03 0.29
C ASN A 465 -2.50 5.52 0.31
N VAL A 466 -3.48 5.90 1.12
CA VAL A 466 -3.76 7.29 1.48
C VAL A 466 -3.32 7.48 2.92
N ILE A 467 -2.32 8.33 3.14
CA ILE A 467 -1.73 8.65 4.45
C ILE A 467 -1.93 10.14 4.68
N ALA A 468 -2.98 10.51 5.41
CA ALA A 468 -3.40 11.90 5.49
C ALA A 468 -3.74 12.42 6.89
N ASP A 469 -3.46 13.70 7.12
CA ASP A 469 -3.82 14.43 8.35
C ASP A 469 -3.33 13.75 9.64
N ASN A 470 -2.23 12.98 9.56
CA ASN A 470 -1.67 12.33 10.73
C ASN A 470 -0.67 13.26 11.42
N ASP A 471 -0.57 13.14 12.74
CA ASP A 471 0.31 13.95 13.59
C ASP A 471 1.31 13.04 14.30
N GLY A 472 2.59 13.26 14.05
CA GLY A 472 3.68 12.44 14.60
C GLY A 472 4.83 13.30 15.08
N ARG A 473 5.62 12.79 16.02
CA ARG A 473 6.78 13.53 16.51
C ARG A 473 7.86 13.59 15.46
N LEU A 474 8.29 12.45 14.90
CA LEU A 474 9.24 12.45 13.78
C LEU A 474 8.54 12.85 12.51
N THR A 475 7.62 12.03 12.01
CA THR A 475 6.81 12.33 10.83
C THR A 475 5.36 12.01 11.09
N GLY A 476 4.44 12.83 10.61
CA GLY A 476 3.03 12.47 10.60
C GLY A 476 2.75 11.38 9.57
N GLY A 477 3.42 11.38 8.42
CA GLY A 477 3.07 10.55 7.28
C GLY A 477 3.70 9.16 7.33
N LEU A 478 4.80 8.99 6.59
CA LEU A 478 5.45 7.70 6.35
C LEU A 478 6.90 7.71 6.84
N LEU A 479 7.23 6.76 7.71
CA LEU A 479 8.60 6.40 8.04
C LEU A 479 8.93 5.03 7.43
N VAL A 480 9.96 4.97 6.61
CA VAL A 480 10.45 3.72 6.00
C VAL A 480 11.95 3.57 6.24
N GLU A 481 12.30 2.44 6.86
CA GLU A 481 13.68 2.03 7.12
C GLU A 481 13.85 0.56 6.70
N GLY A 482 14.87 0.25 5.91
CA GLY A 482 15.11 -1.14 5.53
C GLY A 482 16.21 -1.36 4.50
N PRO A 483 16.49 -2.65 4.19
CA PRO A 483 17.48 -3.02 3.17
C PRO A 483 17.00 -2.71 1.75
N TRP A 484 15.68 -2.74 1.52
CA TRP A 484 15.07 -2.16 0.32
C TRP A 484 13.61 -1.79 0.58
N ALA A 485 13.13 -0.75 -0.10
CA ALA A 485 11.71 -0.43 -0.14
C ALA A 485 11.27 0.16 -1.48
N LEU A 486 10.07 -0.24 -1.94
CA LEU A 486 9.34 0.41 -3.03
C LEU A 486 8.14 1.13 -2.44
N VAL A 487 8.10 2.46 -2.60
CA VAL A 487 7.00 3.33 -2.21
C VAL A 487 6.37 3.83 -3.51
N GLU A 488 5.20 3.30 -3.88
CA GLU A 488 4.61 3.50 -5.21
C GLU A 488 3.16 3.99 -5.16
N GLY A 489 2.82 5.07 -5.85
CA GLY A 489 1.41 5.43 -6.05
C GLY A 489 0.68 5.82 -4.77
N ASN A 490 1.36 6.36 -3.75
CA ASN A 490 0.74 6.74 -2.49
C ASN A 490 0.38 8.23 -2.46
N ASP A 491 -0.75 8.55 -1.83
CA ASP A 491 -1.15 9.92 -1.49
C ASP A 491 -0.74 10.22 -0.04
N ILE A 492 0.22 11.12 0.15
CA ILE A 492 0.76 11.50 1.47
C ILE A 492 0.49 12.99 1.68
N VAL A 493 -0.60 13.31 2.39
CA VAL A 493 -1.21 14.65 2.35
C VAL A 493 -1.45 15.24 3.73
N GLY A 494 -1.06 16.50 3.96
CA GLY A 494 -1.45 17.22 5.18
C GLY A 494 -0.89 16.64 6.48
N ASN A 495 0.21 15.88 6.42
CA ASN A 495 0.78 15.28 7.62
C ASN A 495 1.70 16.25 8.36
N HIS A 496 1.69 16.18 9.69
CA HIS A 496 2.43 17.07 10.56
C HIS A 496 3.46 16.31 11.40
N GLY A 497 4.68 16.84 11.48
CA GLY A 497 5.68 16.35 12.44
C GLY A 497 6.94 17.21 12.52
N SER A 498 7.97 16.74 13.23
CA SER A 498 9.27 17.44 13.28
C SER A 498 10.02 17.36 11.94
N LEU A 499 9.83 16.27 11.21
CA LEU A 499 10.43 15.89 9.93
C LEU A 499 9.29 15.48 8.98
N GLY A 500 8.91 16.38 8.08
CA GLY A 500 7.98 16.28 6.94
C GLY A 500 6.94 15.16 6.80
N GLY A 501 6.54 14.92 5.54
CA GLY A 501 5.57 13.89 5.16
C GLY A 501 6.16 12.49 5.06
N VAL A 502 7.41 12.36 4.62
CA VAL A 502 8.12 11.09 4.41
C VAL A 502 9.53 11.17 4.99
N ILE A 503 9.92 10.13 5.73
CA ILE A 503 11.30 9.88 6.13
C ILE A 503 11.72 8.54 5.55
N ALA A 504 12.84 8.56 4.81
CA ALA A 504 13.42 7.38 4.23
C ALA A 504 14.87 7.21 4.71
N GLU A 505 15.12 6.08 5.36
CA GLU A 505 16.47 5.70 5.83
C GLU A 505 16.83 4.34 5.24
N SER A 506 17.96 4.24 4.56
CA SER A 506 18.28 3.01 3.81
C SER A 506 19.64 2.43 4.17
N PHE A 507 19.64 1.14 4.48
CA PHE A 507 20.86 0.32 4.46
C PHE A 507 21.09 -0.35 3.09
N GLY A 508 20.30 0.01 2.08
CA GLY A 508 20.39 -0.46 0.70
C GLY A 508 19.78 0.55 -0.28
N GLU A 509 18.65 0.20 -0.92
CA GLU A 509 17.97 1.09 -1.89
C GLU A 509 16.49 1.34 -1.54
N ILE A 510 16.08 2.60 -1.49
CA ILE A 510 14.67 3.00 -1.38
C ILE A 510 14.24 3.74 -2.65
N THR A 511 13.19 3.26 -3.30
CA THR A 511 12.62 3.85 -4.52
C THR A 511 11.24 4.44 -4.24
N LEU A 512 11.05 5.71 -4.61
CA LEU A 512 9.76 6.40 -4.58
C LEU A 512 9.30 6.64 -6.02
N VAL A 513 8.16 6.09 -6.41
CA VAL A 513 7.60 6.22 -7.77
C VAL A 513 6.14 6.64 -7.72
N ASP A 514 5.71 7.59 -8.55
CA ASP A 514 4.28 7.92 -8.70
C ASP A 514 3.58 8.36 -7.41
N ASN A 515 4.31 8.90 -6.43
CA ASN A 515 3.71 9.36 -5.18
C ASN A 515 3.30 10.83 -5.29
N ARG A 516 2.17 11.16 -4.66
CA ARG A 516 1.71 12.52 -4.47
C ARG A 516 1.91 12.93 -3.01
N ILE A 517 2.84 13.86 -2.77
CA ILE A 517 3.28 14.27 -1.42
C ILE A 517 3.01 15.76 -1.27
N VAL A 518 1.91 16.10 -0.60
CA VAL A 518 1.31 17.44 -0.69
C VAL A 518 0.97 18.01 0.69
N GLU A 519 1.22 19.30 0.89
CA GLU A 519 0.81 20.05 2.10
C GLU A 519 1.34 19.46 3.42
N ASN A 520 2.45 18.72 3.39
CA ASN A 520 3.06 18.20 4.62
C ASN A 520 3.91 19.28 5.30
N VAL A 521 3.94 19.24 6.63
CA VAL A 521 4.63 20.23 7.45
C VAL A 521 5.64 19.56 8.37
N GLY A 522 6.92 19.89 8.16
CA GLY A 522 8.02 19.51 9.04
C GLY A 522 8.56 20.71 9.82
N HIS A 523 8.34 20.73 11.12
CA HIS A 523 8.66 21.88 11.96
C HIS A 523 10.15 22.10 12.26
N SER A 524 11.01 21.10 12.04
CA SER A 524 12.41 21.13 12.53
C SER A 524 13.46 20.65 11.52
N SER A 525 13.07 20.03 10.40
CA SER A 525 14.01 19.65 9.35
C SER A 525 13.39 19.76 7.96
N VAL A 526 12.80 18.72 7.41
CA VAL A 526 12.35 18.68 6.01
C VAL A 526 10.85 18.83 5.86
N GLY A 527 10.35 19.37 4.75
CA GLY A 527 8.90 19.55 4.55
C GLY A 527 8.23 18.32 3.96
N ALA A 528 8.71 17.79 2.83
CA ALA A 528 8.12 16.62 2.19
C ALA A 528 8.91 15.32 2.46
N ILE A 529 10.15 15.22 2.01
CA ILE A 529 10.93 13.96 2.00
C ILE A 529 12.33 14.15 2.58
N GLY A 530 12.60 13.52 3.72
CA GLY A 530 13.93 13.45 4.33
C GLY A 530 14.68 12.17 4.01
N MET A 531 15.94 12.28 3.62
CA MET A 531 16.82 11.15 3.26
C MET A 531 18.18 11.30 3.94
N SER A 532 18.49 10.46 4.93
CA SER A 532 19.69 10.65 5.77
C SER A 532 20.92 9.87 5.30
N TYR A 533 20.75 8.61 4.88
CA TYR A 533 21.84 7.74 4.41
C TYR A 533 21.31 6.62 3.51
N GLY A 534 22.13 6.19 2.55
CA GLY A 534 21.83 5.10 1.61
C GLY A 534 21.64 5.56 0.15
N SER A 535 21.01 4.71 -0.66
CA SER A 535 20.70 5.03 -2.06
C SER A 535 19.21 5.24 -2.27
N PHE A 536 18.88 6.35 -2.91
CA PHE A 536 17.49 6.78 -3.15
C PHE A 536 17.25 7.05 -4.62
N ALA A 537 16.11 6.56 -5.13
CA ALA A 537 15.66 6.83 -6.49
C ALA A 537 14.23 7.37 -6.45
N LEU A 538 14.01 8.58 -6.97
CA LEU A 538 12.71 9.22 -7.06
C LEU A 538 12.33 9.36 -8.53
N ARG A 539 11.17 8.83 -8.92
CA ARG A 539 10.67 8.94 -10.29
C ARG A 539 9.21 9.35 -10.36
N ARG A 540 8.86 10.35 -11.16
CA ARG A 540 7.45 10.72 -11.42
C ARG A 540 6.65 10.99 -10.15
N ASN A 541 7.28 11.60 -9.14
CA ASN A 541 6.57 12.02 -7.93
C ASN A 541 6.12 13.49 -8.06
N GLU A 542 4.93 13.78 -7.54
CA GLU A 542 4.37 15.13 -7.39
C GLU A 542 4.61 15.59 -5.95
N ILE A 543 5.46 16.59 -5.74
CA ILE A 543 5.85 17.07 -4.42
C ILE A 543 5.51 18.56 -4.32
N MET A 544 4.36 18.87 -3.71
CA MET A 544 3.75 20.19 -3.84
C MET A 544 3.38 20.83 -2.50
N SER A 545 3.61 22.13 -2.37
CA SER A 545 3.10 22.93 -1.24
C SER A 545 3.50 22.41 0.15
N ASN A 546 4.64 21.73 0.27
CA ASN A 546 5.15 21.26 1.55
C ASN A 546 5.96 22.36 2.24
N THR A 547 5.96 22.36 3.57
CA THR A 547 6.66 23.35 4.38
C THR A 547 7.68 22.67 5.29
N GLY A 548 8.94 23.05 5.17
CA GLY A 548 10.05 22.53 5.95
C GLY A 548 10.97 23.62 6.50
N LYS A 549 12.00 23.21 7.23
CA LYS A 549 13.09 24.08 7.65
C LYS A 549 14.22 24.10 6.59
N PHE A 550 14.64 22.93 6.14
CA PHE A 550 15.59 22.65 5.07
C PHE A 550 14.91 21.80 4.03
N GLY A 551 14.97 22.13 2.74
CA GLY A 551 14.28 21.32 1.74
C GLY A 551 12.78 21.39 1.95
N GLY A 552 12.13 22.46 1.48
CA GLY A 552 10.67 22.57 1.57
C GLY A 552 10.01 21.33 0.97
N ALA A 553 10.54 20.84 -0.15
CA ALA A 553 10.25 19.51 -0.67
C ALA A 553 11.23 18.45 -0.15
N ILE A 554 12.49 18.47 -0.58
CA ILE A 554 13.42 17.36 -0.35
C ILE A 554 14.65 17.84 0.41
N ALA A 555 15.06 17.09 1.43
CA ALA A 555 16.37 17.21 2.05
C ALA A 555 17.08 15.85 2.03
N ALA A 556 18.28 15.80 1.44
CA ALA A 556 19.05 14.57 1.33
C ALA A 556 20.52 14.74 1.75
N GLY A 557 21.05 13.72 2.45
CA GLY A 557 22.44 13.63 2.88
C GLY A 557 22.65 13.75 4.39
N GLY A 558 23.88 13.50 4.83
CA GLY A 558 24.29 13.53 6.24
C GLY A 558 25.37 12.51 6.58
N GLU A 559 26.18 12.83 7.60
CA GLU A 559 27.14 11.90 8.20
C GLU A 559 26.41 10.71 8.86
N PRO A 560 26.94 9.46 8.81
CA PRO A 560 28.34 9.10 8.60
C PRO A 560 28.66 8.39 7.26
N SER A 561 27.80 8.44 6.25
CA SER A 561 27.99 7.66 5.01
C SER A 561 27.53 8.40 3.77
N PRO A 562 28.19 8.21 2.60
CA PRO A 562 27.81 8.91 1.39
C PRO A 562 26.40 8.51 1.00
N THR A 563 25.55 9.52 0.78
CA THR A 563 24.19 9.35 0.29
C THR A 563 24.20 9.49 -1.22
N SER A 564 23.43 8.66 -1.94
CA SER A 564 23.22 8.85 -3.37
C SER A 564 21.75 9.07 -3.68
N ILE A 565 21.43 10.16 -4.37
CA ILE A 565 20.07 10.50 -4.78
C ILE A 565 20.02 10.62 -6.31
N THR A 566 19.13 9.84 -6.92
CA THR A 566 18.78 9.95 -8.34
C THR A 566 17.33 10.37 -8.48
N MET A 567 17.09 11.44 -9.24
CA MET A 567 15.75 11.99 -9.46
C MET A 567 15.49 12.09 -10.95
N ASP A 568 14.40 11.50 -11.41
CA ASP A 568 13.98 11.51 -12.81
C ASP A 568 12.50 11.88 -12.93
N ALA A 569 12.17 12.87 -13.76
CA ALA A 569 10.78 13.22 -14.07
C ALA A 569 9.92 13.57 -12.83
N ASN A 570 10.48 14.18 -11.79
CA ASN A 570 9.70 14.62 -10.63
C ASN A 570 9.25 16.08 -10.79
N GLU A 571 8.08 16.38 -10.26
CA GLU A 571 7.53 17.74 -10.20
C GLU A 571 7.59 18.25 -8.74
N ILE A 572 8.34 19.32 -8.52
CA ILE A 572 8.63 19.89 -7.21
C ILE A 572 8.25 21.36 -7.23
N VAL A 573 7.03 21.66 -6.79
CA VAL A 573 6.43 22.98 -6.98
C VAL A 573 5.77 23.58 -5.74
N GLY A 574 5.89 24.89 -5.55
CA GLY A 574 5.19 25.60 -4.48
C GLY A 574 5.68 25.27 -3.07
N ASN A 575 6.85 24.66 -2.88
CA ASN A 575 7.34 24.25 -1.57
C ASN A 575 8.09 25.38 -0.86
N HIS A 576 8.06 25.38 0.48
CA HIS A 576 8.61 26.46 1.29
C HIS A 576 9.58 25.95 2.36
N ALA A 577 10.77 26.55 2.43
CA ALA A 577 11.76 26.33 3.48
C ALA A 577 11.97 27.59 4.33
N THR A 578 11.93 27.46 5.66
CA THR A 578 12.22 28.60 6.55
C THR A 578 13.72 28.92 6.68
N GLU A 579 14.61 28.07 6.18
CA GLU A 579 16.05 28.37 6.08
C GLU A 579 16.54 28.20 4.63
N THR A 580 16.88 26.99 4.18
CA THR A 580 17.59 26.80 2.90
C THR A 580 17.01 25.68 2.03
N GLY A 581 17.12 25.83 0.70
CA GLY A 581 16.66 24.83 -0.27
C GLY A 581 15.13 24.78 -0.31
N GLY A 582 14.48 25.76 -0.95
CA GLY A 582 13.01 25.84 -0.97
C GLY A 582 12.40 24.60 -1.63
N GLY A 583 12.95 24.21 -2.79
CA GLY A 583 12.68 22.91 -3.40
C GLY A 583 13.55 21.82 -2.76
N ILE A 584 14.86 21.88 -3.00
CA ILE A 584 15.80 20.80 -2.69
C ILE A 584 16.97 21.33 -1.85
N HIS A 585 17.30 20.61 -0.78
CA HIS A 585 18.50 20.81 0.01
C HIS A 585 19.38 19.55 -0.02
N ILE A 586 20.63 19.69 -0.46
CA ILE A 586 21.64 18.63 -0.45
C ILE A 586 22.73 18.94 0.58
N TRP A 587 22.80 18.06 1.58
CA TRP A 587 23.80 18.06 2.65
C TRP A 587 25.14 17.51 2.15
N PRO A 588 26.25 17.80 2.85
CA PRO A 588 27.60 17.33 2.51
C PRO A 588 27.69 15.83 2.24
N ASP A 589 28.71 15.45 1.46
CA ASP A 589 29.05 14.06 1.12
C ASP A 589 27.95 13.31 0.35
N THR A 590 27.15 14.04 -0.45
CA THR A 590 26.08 13.47 -1.27
C THR A 590 26.46 13.40 -2.74
N ILE A 591 26.09 12.29 -3.40
CA ILE A 591 26.13 12.14 -4.85
C ILE A 591 24.72 12.38 -5.39
N PHE A 592 24.53 13.40 -6.22
CA PHE A 592 23.22 13.71 -6.78
C PHE A 592 23.20 13.59 -8.31
N THR A 593 22.10 13.07 -8.87
CA THR A 593 21.85 13.02 -10.31
C THR A 593 20.40 13.39 -10.58
N PHE A 594 20.18 14.56 -11.15
CA PHE A 594 18.84 15.08 -11.43
C PHE A 594 18.62 15.16 -12.94
N THR A 595 17.61 14.45 -13.43
CA THR A 595 17.20 14.43 -14.83
C THR A 595 15.71 14.73 -14.99
N ASN A 596 15.32 15.47 -16.02
CA ASN A 596 13.90 15.68 -16.36
C ASN A 596 13.03 16.23 -15.22
N ASN A 597 13.61 16.88 -14.19
CA ASN A 597 12.80 17.36 -13.08
C ASN A 597 12.30 18.79 -13.37
N VAL A 598 11.08 19.06 -12.93
CA VAL A 598 10.48 20.40 -12.90
C VAL A 598 10.55 20.90 -11.46
N ILE A 599 11.28 22.00 -11.23
CA ILE A 599 11.51 22.60 -9.91
C ILE A 599 11.06 24.07 -9.99
N GLY A 600 9.79 24.29 -9.70
CA GLY A 600 9.07 25.54 -9.97
C GLY A 600 8.55 26.22 -8.70
N ASP A 601 8.54 27.55 -8.63
CA ASP A 601 7.79 28.30 -7.60
C ASP A 601 8.08 27.86 -6.15
N ASN A 602 9.31 27.45 -5.85
CA ASN A 602 9.72 27.12 -4.48
C ASN A 602 10.41 28.31 -3.80
N SER A 603 10.34 28.37 -2.47
CA SER A 603 10.82 29.52 -1.71
C SER A 603 11.66 29.12 -0.50
N ALA A 604 12.68 29.91 -0.19
CA ALA A 604 13.54 29.72 1.00
C ALA A 604 13.85 31.07 1.65
N GLU A 605 13.79 31.19 2.98
CA GLU A 605 14.06 32.48 3.64
C GLU A 605 15.54 32.91 3.65
N GLU A 606 16.50 31.97 3.56
CA GLU A 606 17.93 32.26 3.64
C GLU A 606 18.70 32.07 2.32
N LEU A 607 18.77 30.84 1.77
CA LEU A 607 19.59 30.53 0.57
C LEU A 607 18.94 29.45 -0.31
N GLY A 608 19.07 29.60 -1.64
CA GLY A 608 18.70 28.58 -2.61
C GLY A 608 17.20 28.32 -2.64
N GLY A 609 16.44 29.26 -3.23
CA GLY A 609 15.00 29.12 -3.39
C GLY A 609 14.62 27.83 -4.13
N GLY A 610 15.34 27.52 -5.22
CA GLY A 610 15.16 26.26 -5.95
C GLY A 610 15.96 25.12 -5.32
N ILE A 611 17.28 25.13 -5.53
CA ILE A 611 18.20 24.06 -5.11
C ILE A 611 19.36 24.65 -4.32
N TYR A 612 19.65 24.07 -3.15
CA TYR A 612 20.86 24.31 -2.37
C TYR A 612 21.72 23.04 -2.32
N VAL A 613 23.01 23.16 -2.62
CA VAL A 613 23.98 22.05 -2.55
C VAL A 613 25.25 22.48 -1.82
N SER A 614 25.71 21.64 -0.88
CA SER A 614 26.95 21.87 -0.13
C SER A 614 27.86 20.64 -0.12
N ASP A 615 29.16 20.87 -0.26
CA ASP A 615 30.25 19.88 -0.19
C ASP A 615 29.91 18.52 -0.83
N SER A 616 29.34 18.56 -2.03
CA SER A 616 28.76 17.39 -2.71
C SER A 616 29.15 17.33 -4.18
N GLN A 617 28.86 16.22 -4.87
CA GLN A 617 29.17 16.09 -6.29
C GLN A 617 28.01 15.53 -7.09
N GLY A 618 27.80 16.02 -8.31
CA GLY A 618 26.69 15.52 -9.11
C GLY A 618 26.46 16.20 -10.44
N SER A 619 25.30 15.90 -11.02
CA SER A 619 24.89 16.46 -12.30
C SER A 619 23.40 16.81 -12.34
N LEU A 620 23.11 17.84 -13.14
CA LEU A 620 21.77 18.25 -13.53
C LEU A 620 21.73 18.22 -15.06
N VAL A 621 20.87 17.37 -15.63
CA VAL A 621 20.69 17.24 -17.08
C VAL A 621 19.23 17.36 -17.45
N ASN A 622 18.87 18.22 -18.40
CA ASN A 622 17.49 18.34 -18.87
C ASN A 622 16.47 18.63 -17.75
N ASN A 623 16.78 19.52 -16.81
CA ASN A 623 15.81 19.96 -15.80
C ASN A 623 15.29 21.36 -16.13
N THR A 624 14.08 21.66 -15.67
CA THR A 624 13.50 23.01 -15.67
C THR A 624 13.44 23.54 -14.24
N ILE A 625 14.22 24.59 -13.95
CA ILE A 625 14.22 25.29 -12.66
C ILE A 625 13.68 26.69 -12.89
N ALA A 626 12.51 27.01 -12.34
CA ALA A 626 11.78 28.24 -12.68
C ALA A 626 11.12 28.90 -11.47
N GLU A 627 11.07 30.23 -11.46
CA GLU A 627 10.24 31.03 -10.54
C GLU A 627 10.49 30.78 -9.04
N ASN A 628 11.67 30.28 -8.66
CA ASN A 628 12.00 30.07 -7.24
C ASN A 628 12.49 31.37 -6.58
N GLU A 629 11.85 32.49 -6.90
CA GLU A 629 12.32 33.84 -6.56
C GLU A 629 11.88 34.34 -5.17
N GLU A 630 10.82 33.75 -4.60
CA GLU A 630 10.35 34.16 -3.27
C GLU A 630 11.37 33.78 -2.18
N GLY A 631 11.86 34.80 -1.45
CA GLY A 631 12.87 34.63 -0.39
C GLY A 631 14.30 34.92 -0.87
N ALA A 632 15.21 33.95 -0.73
CA ALA A 632 16.63 34.05 -1.11
C ALA A 632 16.81 34.28 -2.62
N GLY A 633 15.94 33.65 -3.39
CA GLY A 633 15.77 33.88 -4.81
C GLY A 633 16.88 33.35 -5.69
N GLU A 634 17.83 32.51 -5.24
CA GLU A 634 18.72 31.79 -6.16
C GLU A 634 18.05 30.52 -6.71
N GLY A 635 18.16 30.30 -8.04
CA GLY A 635 17.67 29.07 -8.67
C GLY A 635 18.51 27.86 -8.25
N ILE A 636 19.83 27.96 -8.39
CA ILE A 636 20.79 26.96 -7.93
C ILE A 636 21.89 27.63 -7.11
N TYR A 637 22.05 27.21 -5.86
CA TYR A 637 23.09 27.65 -4.94
C TYR A 637 24.11 26.53 -4.70
N LEU A 638 25.39 26.79 -5.01
CA LEU A 638 26.49 25.86 -4.77
C LEU A 638 27.45 26.42 -3.71
N ALA A 639 27.61 25.70 -2.61
CA ALA A 639 28.45 26.05 -1.48
C ALA A 639 29.66 25.11 -1.30
N GLY A 640 30.66 25.55 -0.53
CA GLY A 640 31.78 24.70 -0.12
C GLY A 640 32.61 24.16 -1.30
N SER A 641 32.97 22.88 -1.25
CA SER A 641 33.76 22.21 -2.29
C SER A 641 32.90 21.53 -3.36
N THR A 642 31.66 21.98 -3.56
CA THR A 642 30.69 21.32 -4.45
C THR A 642 31.14 21.26 -5.91
N GLU A 643 31.08 20.07 -6.51
CA GLU A 643 31.35 19.84 -7.93
C GLU A 643 30.06 19.51 -8.69
N ALA A 644 29.73 20.29 -9.72
CA ALA A 644 28.47 20.13 -10.45
C ALA A 644 28.66 20.23 -11.97
N THR A 645 28.01 19.34 -12.70
CA THR A 645 27.88 19.41 -14.18
C THR A 645 26.44 19.72 -14.55
N MET A 646 26.22 20.79 -15.31
CA MET A 646 24.91 21.28 -15.71
C MET A 646 24.82 21.34 -17.24
N ILE A 647 23.96 20.50 -17.83
CA ILE A 647 23.77 20.38 -19.27
C ILE A 647 22.29 20.38 -19.64
N ASN A 648 21.89 21.08 -20.71
CA ASN A 648 20.51 21.08 -21.21
C ASN A 648 19.46 21.54 -20.20
N ASN A 649 19.80 22.32 -19.17
CA ASN A 649 18.81 22.79 -18.20
C ASN A 649 18.22 24.15 -18.64
N ILE A 650 17.00 24.44 -18.20
CA ILE A 650 16.44 25.79 -18.19
C ILE A 650 16.47 26.31 -16.74
N VAL A 651 17.02 27.51 -16.52
CA VAL A 651 17.08 28.18 -15.21
C VAL A 651 16.61 29.62 -15.34
N VAL A 652 15.39 29.92 -14.87
CA VAL A 652 14.68 31.15 -15.22
C VAL A 652 13.90 31.80 -14.09
N SER A 653 13.86 33.13 -14.07
CA SER A 653 13.11 33.95 -13.09
C SER A 653 13.57 33.79 -11.64
N HIS A 654 14.82 34.19 -11.38
CA HIS A 654 15.45 34.19 -10.04
C HIS A 654 16.18 35.52 -9.77
N THR A 655 16.65 35.78 -8.55
CA THR A 655 17.66 36.80 -8.26
C THR A 655 18.96 36.50 -9.02
N TYR A 656 19.50 35.29 -8.80
CA TYR A 656 20.56 34.72 -9.61
C TYR A 656 20.13 33.35 -10.13
N GLY A 657 20.40 33.08 -11.41
CA GLY A 657 20.12 31.75 -11.98
C GLY A 657 21.00 30.69 -11.34
N ILE A 658 22.31 30.80 -11.54
CA ILE A 658 23.32 29.91 -10.94
C ILE A 658 24.27 30.73 -10.07
N TYR A 659 24.26 30.46 -8.78
CA TYR A 659 25.09 31.11 -7.77
C TYR A 659 26.09 30.12 -7.19
N ASN A 660 27.38 30.28 -7.54
CA ASN A 660 28.46 29.47 -7.00
C ASN A 660 29.34 30.30 -6.07
N GLU A 661 29.22 30.09 -4.76
CA GLU A 661 30.16 30.66 -3.78
C GLU A 661 31.33 29.73 -3.45
N GLY A 662 31.21 28.47 -3.88
CA GLY A 662 32.13 27.40 -3.56
C GLY A 662 33.45 27.46 -4.32
N SER A 663 34.37 26.60 -3.91
CA SER A 663 35.67 26.39 -4.57
C SER A 663 35.71 25.14 -5.45
N GLY A 664 34.63 24.36 -5.49
CA GLY A 664 34.55 23.15 -6.32
C GLY A 664 34.37 23.45 -7.81
N THR A 665 34.63 22.46 -8.64
CA THR A 665 34.61 22.62 -10.10
C THR A 665 33.17 22.56 -10.62
N THR A 666 32.70 23.63 -11.27
CA THR A 666 31.38 23.68 -11.90
C THR A 666 31.48 23.83 -13.42
N THR A 667 30.84 22.94 -14.16
CA THR A 667 30.75 22.98 -15.63
C THR A 667 29.31 23.29 -16.05
N VAL A 668 29.12 24.38 -16.79
CA VAL A 668 27.81 24.83 -17.25
C VAL A 668 27.84 24.97 -18.77
N THR A 669 27.21 24.07 -19.52
CA THR A 669 27.21 24.06 -21.00
C THR A 669 25.85 23.70 -21.57
N TYR A 670 25.42 24.33 -22.66
CA TYR A 670 24.13 24.07 -23.30
C TYR A 670 22.92 24.23 -22.36
N ASN A 671 22.90 25.26 -21.52
CA ASN A 671 21.74 25.61 -20.69
C ASN A 671 21.13 26.93 -21.16
N ASP A 672 19.83 27.12 -20.90
CA ASP A 672 19.16 28.41 -21.02
C ASP A 672 19.05 29.03 -19.63
N VAL A 673 19.78 30.12 -19.40
CA VAL A 673 19.78 30.83 -18.12
C VAL A 673 19.33 32.26 -18.38
N TRP A 674 18.09 32.58 -18.04
CA TRP A 674 17.43 33.81 -18.50
C TRP A 674 16.55 34.44 -17.43
N GLY A 675 16.25 35.74 -17.58
CA GLY A 675 15.24 36.42 -16.78
C GLY A 675 15.61 36.60 -15.31
N ASN A 676 16.88 36.40 -14.95
CA ASN A 676 17.33 36.51 -13.56
C ASN A 676 17.61 37.99 -13.21
N SER A 677 16.97 38.52 -12.17
CA SER A 677 16.83 39.95 -11.91
C SER A 677 18.13 40.67 -11.51
N VAL A 678 19.10 39.95 -10.93
CA VAL A 678 20.45 40.47 -10.65
C VAL A 678 21.46 39.96 -11.66
N GLY A 679 21.41 38.68 -12.01
CA GLY A 679 22.21 38.13 -13.11
C GLY A 679 22.09 36.63 -13.29
N ASP A 680 22.42 36.14 -14.49
CA ASP A 680 22.32 34.72 -14.80
C ASP A 680 23.34 33.87 -14.04
N TYR A 681 24.52 34.45 -13.73
CA TYR A 681 25.63 33.73 -13.10
C TYR A 681 26.33 34.56 -12.02
N TRP A 682 26.72 33.90 -10.94
CA TRP A 682 27.68 34.41 -9.94
C TRP A 682 28.72 33.35 -9.61
N GLY A 683 30.01 33.75 -9.57
CA GLY A 683 31.14 32.87 -9.22
C GLY A 683 31.42 31.73 -10.22
N VAL A 684 30.62 31.60 -11.28
CA VAL A 684 30.79 30.66 -12.38
C VAL A 684 30.77 31.38 -13.72
N THR A 685 31.44 30.83 -14.73
CA THR A 685 31.43 31.36 -16.11
C THR A 685 30.69 30.38 -17.03
N PRO A 686 29.74 30.85 -17.85
CA PRO A 686 29.08 29.97 -18.82
C PRO A 686 30.09 29.42 -19.83
N GLY A 687 30.03 28.11 -20.03
CA GLY A 687 30.76 27.42 -21.09
C GLY A 687 30.06 27.49 -22.45
N THR A 688 30.45 26.59 -23.35
CA THR A 688 29.91 26.49 -24.71
C THR A 688 28.41 26.19 -24.72
N GLY A 689 27.70 26.78 -25.66
CA GLY A 689 26.32 26.41 -26.00
C GLY A 689 25.24 26.98 -25.08
N ASN A 690 25.60 27.68 -23.99
CA ASN A 690 24.58 28.33 -23.16
C ASN A 690 23.93 29.49 -23.91
N ILE A 691 22.62 29.66 -23.70
CA ILE A 691 21.81 30.76 -24.20
C ILE A 691 21.18 31.52 -23.01
N SER A 692 20.66 32.71 -23.28
CA SER A 692 19.89 33.51 -22.32
C SER A 692 18.73 34.11 -23.11
N ALA A 693 17.63 33.36 -23.18
CA ALA A 693 16.43 33.77 -23.90
C ALA A 693 15.16 33.30 -23.16
N ASP A 694 14.03 33.95 -23.46
CA ASP A 694 12.75 33.56 -22.86
C ASP A 694 12.37 32.14 -23.31
N PRO A 695 12.23 31.15 -22.40
CA PRO A 695 11.90 29.78 -22.76
C PRO A 695 10.44 29.65 -23.23
N ARG A 696 9.59 30.67 -23.05
CA ARG A 696 8.19 30.72 -23.50
C ARG A 696 7.37 29.55 -22.97
N PHE A 697 7.22 29.47 -21.64
CA PHE A 697 6.36 28.47 -21.00
C PHE A 697 4.86 28.69 -21.25
N VAL A 698 4.07 27.63 -21.17
CA VAL A 698 2.61 27.65 -21.39
C VAL A 698 1.86 28.46 -20.34
N ASP A 699 1.97 28.10 -19.06
CA ASP A 699 1.33 28.80 -17.93
C ASP A 699 2.15 28.61 -16.64
N PRO A 700 3.30 29.30 -16.51
CA PRO A 700 4.21 29.09 -15.39
C PRO A 700 3.57 29.44 -14.02
N GLY A 701 2.66 30.43 -13.97
CA GLY A 701 1.89 30.76 -12.76
C GLY A 701 0.83 29.72 -12.35
N GLY A 702 0.55 28.75 -13.23
CA GLY A 702 -0.24 27.55 -12.97
C GLY A 702 0.61 26.29 -12.81
N TRP A 703 1.94 26.43 -12.70
CA TRP A 703 2.95 25.36 -12.70
C TRP A 703 3.05 24.55 -14.00
N ASP A 704 2.59 25.11 -15.13
CA ASP A 704 2.74 24.50 -16.46
C ASP A 704 3.98 25.05 -17.18
N TYR A 705 5.06 24.28 -17.09
CA TYR A 705 6.38 24.61 -17.64
C TYR A 705 6.68 23.96 -19.00
N HIS A 706 5.67 23.48 -19.72
CA HIS A 706 5.84 23.05 -21.11
C HIS A 706 6.30 24.21 -22.00
N LEU A 707 7.09 23.91 -23.03
CA LEU A 707 7.59 24.88 -23.98
C LEU A 707 6.56 25.17 -25.08
N MET A 708 6.28 26.44 -25.31
CA MET A 708 5.44 26.87 -26.44
C MET A 708 6.20 26.76 -27.78
N PRO A 709 5.47 26.57 -28.90
CA PRO A 709 6.05 26.67 -30.24
C PRO A 709 6.86 27.95 -30.47
N GLY A 710 8.07 27.76 -31.02
CA GLY A 710 9.03 28.84 -31.26
C GLY A 710 9.78 29.30 -30.01
N SER A 711 9.81 28.47 -28.95
CA SER A 711 10.76 28.63 -27.87
C SER A 711 12.21 28.51 -28.39
N PRO A 712 13.14 29.38 -27.93
CA PRO A 712 14.56 29.28 -28.22
C PRO A 712 15.24 28.08 -27.57
N ALA A 713 14.59 27.40 -26.62
CA ALA A 713 15.08 26.17 -25.99
C ALA A 713 14.89 24.92 -26.88
N ILE A 714 13.99 24.99 -27.87
CA ILE A 714 13.70 23.89 -28.79
C ILE A 714 14.90 23.64 -29.72
N ASN A 715 15.32 22.39 -29.85
CA ASN A 715 16.49 21.91 -30.59
C ASN A 715 17.81 22.61 -30.22
N ALA A 716 17.91 23.15 -29.00
CA ALA A 716 19.05 23.96 -28.57
C ALA A 716 20.06 23.19 -27.70
N GLY A 717 19.74 21.96 -27.30
CA GLY A 717 20.57 21.16 -26.39
C GLY A 717 21.95 20.77 -26.92
N HIS A 718 22.62 19.91 -26.16
CA HIS A 718 23.93 19.39 -26.48
C HIS A 718 23.90 18.59 -27.81
N PRO A 719 24.88 18.75 -28.73
CA PRO A 719 24.90 18.05 -30.03
C PRO A 719 25.06 16.53 -29.97
N ASP A 720 25.47 16.01 -28.82
CA ASP A 720 25.50 14.57 -28.51
C ASP A 720 24.27 14.27 -27.68
N ASP A 721 23.22 13.78 -28.34
CA ASP A 721 21.92 13.48 -27.71
C ASP A 721 22.03 12.34 -26.68
N SER A 722 23.11 11.54 -26.68
CA SER A 722 23.31 10.46 -25.71
C SER A 722 23.58 10.92 -24.28
N ILE A 723 23.81 12.23 -24.08
CA ILE A 723 23.93 12.85 -22.75
C ILE A 723 22.57 12.99 -22.08
N ALA A 724 21.51 13.21 -22.86
CA ALA A 724 20.17 13.38 -22.35
C ALA A 724 19.52 12.02 -22.03
N PRO A 725 18.58 11.98 -21.08
CA PRO A 725 17.73 10.80 -20.89
C PRO A 725 16.92 10.51 -22.18
N PRO A 726 16.58 9.24 -22.45
CA PRO A 726 15.91 8.84 -23.70
C PRO A 726 14.44 9.27 -23.79
N PHE A 727 13.85 9.66 -22.67
CA PHE A 727 12.50 10.18 -22.56
C PHE A 727 12.51 11.46 -21.73
N ASP A 728 11.54 12.34 -21.94
CA ASP A 728 11.30 13.53 -21.14
C ASP A 728 10.45 13.23 -19.89
N PHE A 729 9.91 14.27 -19.22
CA PHE A 729 9.21 14.10 -17.96
C PHE A 729 7.79 13.52 -18.07
N GLU A 730 7.08 13.72 -19.18
CA GLU A 730 5.82 13.00 -19.50
C GLU A 730 6.03 11.65 -20.20
N GLY A 731 7.24 11.39 -20.69
CA GLY A 731 7.61 10.12 -21.33
C GLY A 731 7.65 10.17 -22.86
N ASP A 732 7.67 11.36 -23.45
CA ASP A 732 7.94 11.55 -24.87
C ASP A 732 9.41 11.26 -25.19
N ALA A 733 9.67 10.65 -26.35
CA ALA A 733 11.01 10.22 -26.74
C ALA A 733 11.94 11.41 -26.98
N ARG A 734 13.26 11.24 -26.82
CA ARG A 734 14.26 12.27 -27.14
C ARG A 734 15.33 11.76 -28.13
N PRO A 735 15.76 12.55 -29.13
CA PRO A 735 15.14 13.80 -29.60
C PRO A 735 13.96 13.56 -30.56
N LEU A 736 12.98 14.46 -30.60
CA LEU A 736 11.84 14.38 -31.54
C LEU A 736 11.97 15.28 -32.77
N ARG A 737 12.77 16.34 -32.69
CA ARG A 737 12.89 17.34 -33.77
C ARG A 737 14.31 17.49 -34.32
N GLY A 738 15.15 16.49 -34.05
CA GLY A 738 16.50 16.33 -34.58
C GLY A 738 17.60 16.60 -33.56
N ARG A 739 17.36 17.46 -32.56
CA ARG A 739 18.24 17.64 -31.41
C ARG A 739 17.41 17.77 -30.14
N VAL A 740 17.94 17.30 -29.02
CA VAL A 740 17.30 17.43 -27.71
C VAL A 740 17.00 18.91 -27.38
N ASP A 741 15.80 19.16 -26.86
CA ASP A 741 15.39 20.44 -26.30
C ASP A 741 16.11 20.70 -24.95
N MET A 742 16.37 21.96 -24.61
CA MET A 742 16.77 22.30 -23.25
C MET A 742 15.55 22.25 -22.32
N GLY A 743 15.73 21.82 -21.08
CA GLY A 743 14.67 21.70 -20.07
C GLY A 743 14.14 20.27 -19.93
N ALA A 744 13.13 20.15 -19.06
CA ALA A 744 12.47 18.89 -18.72
C ALA A 744 11.53 18.36 -19.81
N ASP A 745 10.98 19.26 -20.65
CA ASP A 745 10.06 18.99 -21.76
C ASP A 745 10.81 18.72 -23.08
N GLU A 746 10.33 17.79 -23.91
CA GLU A 746 10.72 17.66 -25.32
C GLU A 746 9.48 17.91 -26.18
N VAL A 747 9.48 19.02 -26.91
CA VAL A 747 8.29 19.44 -27.66
C VAL A 747 7.99 18.46 -28.78
N ALA A 748 6.94 17.66 -28.58
CA ALA A 748 6.44 16.76 -29.60
C ALA A 748 6.05 17.52 -30.88
N PRO A 749 6.37 17.00 -32.07
CA PRO A 749 5.96 17.61 -33.32
C PRO A 749 4.43 17.53 -33.44
N GLU A 750 3.81 18.67 -33.75
CA GLU A 750 2.35 18.74 -33.92
C GLU A 750 1.84 17.87 -35.09
N PHE A 751 2.66 17.74 -36.13
CA PHE A 751 2.32 17.00 -37.35
C PHE A 751 3.38 15.95 -37.70
N SER A 752 2.94 14.84 -38.27
CA SER A 752 3.80 14.02 -39.14
C SER A 752 3.40 14.21 -40.60
N ILE A 753 4.39 14.20 -41.49
CA ILE A 753 4.15 14.38 -42.93
C ILE A 753 4.95 13.35 -43.74
N VAL A 754 4.25 12.56 -44.55
CA VAL A 754 4.85 11.55 -45.43
C VAL A 754 4.34 11.76 -46.84
N LYS A 755 5.16 11.45 -47.84
CA LYS A 755 4.82 11.66 -49.24
C LYS A 755 5.27 10.49 -50.09
N ASP A 756 4.38 10.07 -51.00
CA ASP A 756 4.62 9.03 -52.00
C ASP A 756 4.42 9.59 -53.41
N ALA A 757 5.12 9.02 -54.38
CA ALA A 757 5.03 9.39 -55.80
C ALA A 757 4.63 8.20 -56.68
N GLU A 758 3.65 8.40 -57.56
CA GLU A 758 3.15 7.41 -58.50
C GLU A 758 3.02 7.97 -59.93
N PRO A 759 3.55 7.31 -60.98
CA PRO A 759 4.32 6.07 -60.90
C PRO A 759 5.70 6.29 -60.30
N GLY A 760 6.22 5.32 -59.54
CA GLY A 760 7.59 5.37 -58.98
C GLY A 760 8.72 5.42 -60.01
N VAL A 761 8.41 5.33 -61.31
CA VAL A 761 9.30 5.68 -62.43
C VAL A 761 8.47 6.39 -63.50
N ALA A 762 8.89 7.60 -63.89
CA ALA A 762 8.18 8.43 -64.86
C ALA A 762 8.81 8.38 -66.26
N PHE A 763 8.04 8.67 -67.30
CA PHE A 763 8.54 8.89 -68.66
C PHE A 763 8.39 10.39 -69.03
N PRO A 764 9.15 10.93 -70.00
CA PRO A 764 8.88 12.27 -70.52
C PRO A 764 7.40 12.42 -70.92
N ARG A 765 6.78 13.54 -70.56
CA ARG A 765 5.35 13.84 -70.74
C ARG A 765 4.38 12.98 -69.89
N ALA A 766 4.88 12.09 -69.02
CA ALA A 766 4.03 11.37 -68.08
C ALA A 766 3.63 12.27 -66.91
N THR A 767 2.48 11.96 -66.32
CA THR A 767 2.03 12.59 -65.08
C THR A 767 2.58 11.81 -63.89
N VAL A 768 3.22 12.51 -62.96
CA VAL A 768 3.58 12.01 -61.63
C VAL A 768 2.58 12.59 -60.64
N SER A 769 1.94 11.72 -59.88
CA SER A 769 0.99 12.07 -58.83
C SER A 769 1.68 11.89 -57.49
N TYR A 770 1.70 12.93 -56.67
CA TYR A 770 2.15 12.88 -55.30
C TYR A 770 0.95 12.72 -54.38
N THR A 771 1.08 11.87 -53.36
CA THR A 771 0.13 11.77 -52.24
C THR A 771 0.88 12.10 -50.96
N ILE A 772 0.41 13.12 -50.25
CA ILE A 772 0.94 13.60 -48.98
C ILE A 772 -0.05 13.21 -47.90
N VAL A 773 0.43 12.51 -46.88
CA VAL A 773 -0.32 12.17 -45.68
C VAL A 773 0.16 13.09 -44.57
N VAL A 774 -0.71 13.96 -44.09
CA VAL A 774 -0.46 14.84 -42.94
C VAL A 774 -1.22 14.29 -41.75
N SER A 775 -0.54 13.83 -40.71
CA SER A 775 -1.20 13.35 -39.48
C SER A 775 -1.08 14.40 -38.38
N ASN A 776 -2.19 14.66 -37.68
CA ASN A 776 -2.20 15.45 -36.45
C ASN A 776 -1.84 14.53 -35.28
N LEU A 777 -0.71 14.79 -34.63
CA LEU A 777 -0.22 13.99 -33.51
C LEU A 777 -0.75 14.46 -32.16
N THR A 778 -1.47 15.59 -32.11
CA THR A 778 -1.98 16.16 -30.87
C THR A 778 -3.29 15.51 -30.40
N GLN A 779 -3.61 15.69 -29.12
CA GLN A 779 -4.85 15.20 -28.51
C GLN A 779 -6.09 16.06 -28.85
N SER A 780 -5.94 17.13 -29.65
CA SER A 780 -7.02 18.03 -30.04
C SER A 780 -7.07 18.23 -31.55
N ALA A 781 -8.24 18.62 -32.07
CA ALA A 781 -8.33 18.98 -33.49
C ALA A 781 -7.53 20.25 -33.77
N VAL A 782 -6.81 20.27 -34.89
CA VAL A 782 -6.05 21.45 -35.32
C VAL A 782 -6.76 22.07 -36.52
N GLU A 783 -7.00 23.37 -36.45
CA GLU A 783 -7.59 24.17 -37.52
C GLU A 783 -6.56 25.14 -38.12
N GLY A 784 -6.84 25.66 -39.31
CA GLY A 784 -5.95 26.64 -39.93
C GLY A 784 -4.62 26.07 -40.40
N VAL A 785 -4.57 24.76 -40.68
CA VAL A 785 -3.36 24.08 -41.15
C VAL A 785 -3.01 24.54 -42.58
N VAL A 786 -1.72 24.77 -42.80
CA VAL A 786 -1.13 25.14 -44.09
C VAL A 786 -0.16 24.06 -44.52
N LEU A 787 -0.40 23.49 -45.69
CA LEU A 787 0.51 22.55 -46.36
C LEU A 787 1.10 23.26 -47.58
N THR A 788 2.40 23.13 -47.78
CA THR A 788 3.11 23.66 -48.95
C THR A 788 3.97 22.58 -49.59
N ASP A 789 4.02 22.57 -50.91
CA ASP A 789 4.84 21.63 -51.68
C ASP A 789 5.36 22.29 -52.96
N ARG A 790 6.68 22.35 -53.13
CA ARG A 790 7.28 23.00 -54.30
C ARG A 790 7.16 22.12 -55.54
N VAL A 791 6.80 22.74 -56.66
CA VAL A 791 6.80 22.08 -57.98
C VAL A 791 8.23 21.71 -58.36
N PRO A 792 8.56 20.41 -58.53
CA PRO A 792 9.90 19.97 -58.88
C PRO A 792 10.38 20.53 -60.21
N ALA A 793 11.69 20.74 -60.32
CA ALA A 793 12.33 21.11 -61.58
C ALA A 793 12.06 20.06 -62.68
N ASP A 794 12.11 20.48 -63.95
CA ASP A 794 11.79 19.65 -65.13
C ASP A 794 10.38 19.04 -65.14
N THR A 795 9.48 19.56 -64.31
CA THR A 795 8.05 19.26 -64.34
C THR A 795 7.22 20.54 -64.52
N THR A 796 5.94 20.36 -64.85
CA THR A 796 4.95 21.43 -64.92
C THR A 796 3.78 21.06 -64.03
N PHE A 797 3.29 22.00 -63.22
CA PHE A 797 2.10 21.77 -62.38
C PHE A 797 0.90 21.33 -63.24
N GLY A 798 0.23 20.27 -62.82
CA GLY A 798 -0.94 19.73 -63.49
C GLY A 798 -2.23 20.03 -62.73
N TRP A 799 -2.38 19.46 -61.55
CA TRP A 799 -3.61 19.52 -60.75
C TRP A 799 -3.30 19.35 -59.26
N ALA A 800 -4.23 19.79 -58.41
CA ALA A 800 -4.21 19.52 -56.96
C ALA A 800 -5.64 19.25 -56.48
N TYR A 801 -5.82 18.26 -55.61
CA TYR A 801 -7.07 18.00 -54.90
C TYR A 801 -7.05 18.64 -53.51
N GLY A 802 -8.21 18.69 -52.84
CA GLY A 802 -8.29 19.22 -51.48
C GLY A 802 -8.17 20.74 -51.37
N GLY A 803 -8.35 21.48 -52.48
CA GLY A 803 -8.31 22.95 -52.47
C GLY A 803 -6.91 23.57 -52.61
N GLY A 804 -5.91 22.79 -53.05
CA GLY A 804 -4.56 23.29 -53.29
C GLY A 804 -4.50 24.22 -54.50
N GLU A 805 -3.79 25.33 -54.36
CA GLU A 805 -3.58 26.33 -55.41
C GLU A 805 -2.09 26.54 -55.67
N LEU A 806 -1.71 26.69 -56.95
CA LEU A 806 -0.34 27.03 -57.31
C LEU A 806 -0.10 28.53 -57.07
N VAL A 807 0.76 28.85 -56.10
CA VAL A 807 1.20 30.19 -55.76
C VAL A 807 2.70 30.31 -56.03
N GLY A 808 3.06 30.95 -57.14
CA GLY A 808 4.46 31.01 -57.59
C GLY A 808 4.95 29.64 -58.06
N GLU A 809 5.94 29.09 -57.36
CA GLU A 809 6.50 27.75 -57.61
C GLU A 809 6.02 26.69 -56.61
N GLU A 810 5.13 27.05 -55.68
CA GLU A 810 4.64 26.17 -54.62
C GLU A 810 3.13 25.92 -54.76
N VAL A 811 2.71 24.69 -54.51
CA VAL A 811 1.31 24.33 -54.32
C VAL A 811 0.99 24.50 -52.85
N VAL A 812 -0.02 25.31 -52.53
CA VAL A 812 -0.36 25.70 -51.17
C VAL A 812 -1.80 25.30 -50.87
N TRP A 813 -2.01 24.63 -49.74
CA TRP A 813 -3.31 24.37 -49.15
C TRP A 813 -3.42 25.17 -47.85
N THR A 814 -4.50 25.92 -47.67
CA THR A 814 -4.70 26.77 -46.48
C THR A 814 -6.03 26.48 -45.81
N GLY A 815 -6.11 26.65 -44.49
CA GLY A 815 -7.37 26.51 -43.76
C GLY A 815 -7.81 25.05 -43.62
N LEU A 816 -6.88 24.12 -43.70
CA LEU A 816 -7.15 22.70 -43.48
C LEU A 816 -7.46 22.47 -41.99
N SER A 817 -8.26 21.43 -41.73
CA SER A 817 -8.57 20.98 -40.37
C SER A 817 -8.34 19.47 -40.30
N ILE A 818 -7.65 19.03 -39.25
CA ILE A 818 -7.32 17.63 -39.02
C ILE A 818 -7.77 17.29 -37.59
N GLY A 819 -8.62 16.27 -37.44
CA GLY A 819 -9.08 15.82 -36.12
C GLY A 819 -7.92 15.31 -35.25
N ALA A 820 -8.15 15.23 -33.94
CA ALA A 820 -7.16 14.68 -33.00
C ALA A 820 -6.75 13.26 -33.38
N GLY A 821 -5.46 12.99 -33.54
CA GLY A 821 -4.93 11.68 -33.96
C GLY A 821 -5.34 11.25 -35.38
N GLU A 822 -6.00 12.11 -36.17
CA GLU A 822 -6.42 11.81 -37.54
C GLU A 822 -5.35 12.19 -38.56
N ALA A 823 -5.48 11.64 -39.78
CA ALA A 823 -4.64 11.98 -40.91
C ALA A 823 -5.47 12.50 -42.08
N LEU A 824 -4.86 13.41 -42.84
CA LEU A 824 -5.40 14.01 -44.05
C LEU A 824 -4.55 13.60 -45.26
N ASP A 825 -5.20 12.94 -46.21
CA ASP A 825 -4.59 12.55 -47.48
C ASP A 825 -4.83 13.62 -48.54
N ILE A 826 -3.75 14.19 -49.07
CA ILE A 826 -3.78 15.21 -50.12
C ILE A 826 -3.00 14.72 -51.32
N SER A 827 -3.64 14.68 -52.49
CA SER A 827 -2.98 14.34 -53.74
C SER A 827 -2.89 15.54 -54.67
N TRP A 828 -1.76 15.64 -55.38
CA TRP A 828 -1.56 16.59 -56.47
C TRP A 828 -0.65 15.99 -57.54
N GLY A 829 -0.57 16.60 -58.72
CA GLY A 829 0.16 16.01 -59.83
C GLY A 829 0.89 17.02 -60.70
N VAL A 830 2.03 16.59 -61.21
CA VAL A 830 2.88 17.31 -62.17
C VAL A 830 3.03 16.51 -63.45
N THR A 831 3.33 17.18 -64.56
CA THR A 831 3.69 16.53 -65.82
C THR A 831 5.17 16.72 -66.09
N VAL A 832 5.91 15.63 -66.26
CA VAL A 832 7.32 15.65 -66.64
C VAL A 832 7.45 16.34 -68.00
N THR A 833 8.41 17.25 -68.14
CA THR A 833 8.65 17.96 -69.40
C THR A 833 8.99 17.01 -70.55
N GLU A 834 8.90 17.50 -71.79
CA GLU A 834 9.18 16.68 -72.99
C GLU A 834 10.68 16.30 -73.10
N TRP A 835 11.57 17.07 -72.48
CA TRP A 835 13.02 16.88 -72.50
C TRP A 835 13.64 17.20 -71.12
N PRO A 836 13.40 16.38 -70.09
CA PRO A 836 14.01 16.59 -68.78
C PRO A 836 15.54 16.45 -68.92
N VAL A 837 16.28 17.33 -68.27
CA VAL A 837 17.76 17.29 -68.26
C VAL A 837 18.31 16.49 -67.08
N VAL A 838 17.44 16.14 -66.13
CA VAL A 838 17.72 15.31 -64.96
C VAL A 838 17.38 13.83 -65.20
N GLU A 839 18.12 12.93 -64.56
CA GLU A 839 17.81 11.48 -64.55
C GLU A 839 16.70 11.13 -63.54
N GLU A 840 16.35 12.07 -62.66
CA GLU A 840 15.43 11.91 -61.54
C GLU A 840 14.72 13.23 -61.22
N ILE A 841 13.41 13.17 -60.98
CA ILE A 841 12.64 14.29 -60.45
C ILE A 841 12.72 14.21 -58.93
N ILE A 842 13.39 15.18 -58.32
CA ILE A 842 13.54 15.28 -56.86
C ILE A 842 12.51 16.29 -56.35
N ASN A 843 11.67 15.85 -55.41
CA ASN A 843 10.81 16.74 -54.64
C ASN A 843 11.24 16.74 -53.18
N ASP A 844 12.02 17.76 -52.80
CA ASP A 844 12.72 17.88 -51.52
C ASP A 844 12.24 19.07 -50.66
N ASN A 845 11.18 19.76 -51.08
CA ASN A 845 10.70 20.95 -50.38
C ASN A 845 9.18 20.94 -50.26
N TYR A 846 8.70 20.23 -49.23
CA TYR A 846 7.32 20.24 -48.80
C TYR A 846 7.24 20.18 -47.27
N GLY A 847 6.18 20.75 -46.71
CA GLY A 847 6.02 20.83 -45.26
C GLY A 847 4.66 21.35 -44.81
N VAL A 848 4.36 21.13 -43.54
CA VAL A 848 3.10 21.47 -42.89
C VAL A 848 3.35 22.34 -41.65
N ARG A 849 2.45 23.30 -41.41
CA ARG A 849 2.45 24.16 -40.21
C ARG A 849 1.06 24.69 -39.91
N ARG A 850 0.88 25.32 -38.75
CA ARG A 850 -0.26 26.23 -38.57
C ARG A 850 -0.06 27.51 -39.37
N ALA A 851 -1.16 28.12 -39.82
CA ALA A 851 -1.12 29.39 -40.53
C ALA A 851 -0.40 30.50 -39.75
N GLU A 852 -0.50 30.47 -38.42
CA GLU A 852 0.10 31.45 -37.50
C GLU A 852 1.59 31.21 -37.20
N GLU A 853 2.12 30.04 -37.54
CA GLU A 853 3.52 29.68 -37.31
C GLU A 853 4.41 30.06 -38.49
N ALA A 854 5.67 30.39 -38.17
CA ALA A 854 6.66 30.78 -39.18
C ALA A 854 7.41 29.59 -39.78
N GLU A 855 7.66 28.55 -38.99
CA GLU A 855 8.40 27.35 -39.41
C GLU A 855 7.45 26.18 -39.69
N ALA A 856 7.84 25.30 -40.62
CA ALA A 856 7.08 24.12 -40.99
C ALA A 856 7.80 22.84 -40.60
N VAL A 857 7.01 21.81 -40.26
CA VAL A 857 7.49 20.43 -40.23
C VAL A 857 7.71 20.00 -41.67
N LEU A 858 8.98 19.80 -42.05
CA LEU A 858 9.39 19.41 -43.39
C LEU A 858 9.39 17.88 -43.52
N GLY A 859 9.06 17.37 -44.72
CA GLY A 859 9.16 15.94 -45.02
C GLY A 859 10.44 15.56 -45.76
N GLU A 860 10.73 14.25 -45.82
CA GLU A 860 11.89 13.71 -46.53
C GLU A 860 11.75 13.80 -48.05
N ALA A 861 12.85 14.02 -48.77
CA ALA A 861 12.85 14.12 -50.23
C ALA A 861 12.28 12.86 -50.91
N VAL A 862 11.42 13.07 -51.90
CA VAL A 862 10.83 12.00 -52.71
C VAL A 862 11.40 12.05 -54.12
N ASP A 863 12.09 10.98 -54.49
CA ASP A 863 12.82 10.83 -55.72
C ASP A 863 12.06 9.96 -56.73
N THR A 864 11.84 10.46 -57.94
CA THR A 864 11.15 9.75 -59.02
C THR A 864 12.04 9.64 -60.27
N PRO A 865 12.65 8.46 -60.53
CA PRO A 865 13.49 8.25 -61.71
C PRO A 865 12.75 8.48 -63.03
N VAL A 866 13.47 9.00 -64.04
CA VAL A 866 12.92 9.22 -65.40
C VAL A 866 13.45 8.19 -66.40
N ALA A 867 12.59 7.26 -66.81
CA ALA A 867 12.90 6.26 -67.83
C ALA A 867 12.90 6.88 -69.24
N GLY A 868 14.09 6.99 -69.84
CA GLY A 868 14.19 7.45 -71.24
C GLY A 868 15.59 7.88 -71.69
N HIS A 869 16.55 8.04 -70.78
CA HIS A 869 17.84 8.63 -71.15
C HIS A 869 18.86 7.71 -71.82
N ARG A 870 18.56 6.43 -72.15
CA ARG A 870 19.58 5.55 -72.79
C ARG A 870 19.16 4.30 -73.60
N TRP A 871 17.91 4.13 -74.05
CA TRP A 871 17.47 2.88 -74.71
C TRP A 871 16.94 3.02 -76.14
N CYS A 872 17.56 3.85 -76.98
CA CYS A 872 17.33 3.84 -78.43
C CYS A 872 18.63 3.99 -79.24
N TYR A 873 19.39 2.89 -79.36
CA TYR A 873 20.21 2.60 -80.54
C TYR A 873 19.93 1.15 -80.96
N PRO A 874 19.28 0.88 -82.11
CA PRO A 874 19.21 -0.47 -82.64
C PRO A 874 20.52 -0.83 -83.35
N LEU A 875 21.11 -1.94 -82.91
CA LEU A 875 22.09 -2.70 -83.69
C LEU A 875 21.45 -3.23 -84.99
N ALA A 876 22.24 -3.22 -86.05
CA ALA A 876 22.09 -3.86 -87.37
C ALA A 876 21.35 -3.08 -88.49
N MET A 877 22.12 -2.31 -89.27
CA MET A 877 22.47 -2.65 -90.67
C MET A 877 23.22 -1.49 -91.35
N LYS A 878 24.49 -1.71 -91.72
CA LYS A 878 25.01 -1.52 -93.09
C LYS A 878 26.54 -1.68 -93.09
N ASP A 879 27.00 -2.89 -93.38
CA ASP A 879 28.18 -3.04 -94.23
C ASP A 879 27.68 -3.14 -95.67
N TYR A 880 28.00 -2.16 -96.51
CA TYR A 880 28.59 -2.38 -97.85
C TYR A 880 28.89 -1.08 -98.60
N ALA A 881 30.10 -1.07 -99.18
CA ALA A 881 30.53 -0.43 -100.42
C ALA A 881 31.27 0.93 -100.38
N ARG A 882 32.60 0.81 -100.58
CA ARG A 882 33.45 1.55 -101.54
C ARG A 882 33.57 3.08 -101.37
N ARG A 883 34.61 3.52 -100.66
CA ARG A 883 35.86 4.10 -101.22
C ARG A 883 36.78 4.53 -100.09
#